data_AF-A0A7R9U495-F1
#
_entry.id   AF-A0A7R9U495-F1
#
_cell.length_a   1.000
_cell.length_b   1.000
_cell.length_c   1.000
_cell.angle_alpha   90.00
_cell.angle_beta   90.00
_cell.angle_gamma   90.00
#
_symmetry.space_group_name_H-M   'P 1'
#
loop_
_entity.id
_entity.type
_entity.pdbx_description
1 polymer ?
#
loop_
_entity_poly.entity_id
_entity_poly.type
_entity_poly.pdbx_seq_one_letter_code
_entity_poly.pdbx_strand_id
1 'polypeptide(L)'
;MAEEDIEERFSALEQQYVALTRESTTIKATAAATSAENDQLKSEVERLKKQLEENATSQSSSEALLREKDDMIARLRGDAASSVERADRSASEVDRLKDELSDNLRAAREMSRTLAKARDEVAQKEAKIVELKLEQERALKSKESVEKHNAWLEEELKLKTEELLSLRRRGAAERIELQTKTTEAQAEASLNMANLKTAKEEIQKLNALVEKERQALLDAQNENTTAQQKFDAELRAQTRFAELHKERALDAERSLEREQELTQSLQGQLAHQSERLRSEINELLERHEAELDKQKADASAAIKQLEEALNKAKEERAAEEESRQMALSANVLDTGLQITNTGMNITEVYENYERKSRECDQYKAEKERLEIYLSRILKDIEEKAPVLAAQKREYQRVLQSYGHLTTRYEEACKELEEVRSEAMAAADETDRLREENGALQQEVQDVSAQLRAMLQKEMGGGAAVIPDTTPATDFVRNSEETISEHLVRFSSVEELQKKNAQLLRVVRKLSRRVEEEDTLALSESRIEHQAALKQALKRLEELRTARSRQEEMMTVIVQQRDMYRVLLAQADARYASASPKKTLSASASPAEASLATAAMLPTTGTEGLETELEQLRDQVTASKEAARIQGETADRMRQEASQARAEAARATSSVAFEKDRNERLSQMVDSLQSENQRTQHRVAELQGLLVAQQKAMADKDTETLDVKARMKRVEASLRRAETDKEIADASEKRALSECASLRAENQRLNGLLESIQRIEAGLAAKNSEDFAHLEKAKEGLEGEVAAVKKELRSAQETSAAALKQARDEMAETRSIVDEKEQHLTKMRKIATSMREKLAAAEERSKVLQGQLESSHKRLDALAAGSNASSVLSADLAQKELALADVEKQLQAAVASAEEAQRHVEQYKAIAGGHEKTLKELNETLENWKRDAQKEVDAAKAEAADLKERLKESHKRLSAALQESVRHKEASDGEVASARHRMRDLEDRVEGLEKELEDTRRRCDVAVADAKAHMSEAQEAREHYERELELHAKAAKRVRDVEERSRDREAEVVRLEEELSAAKSELVTSRLQSKDECDKLRKAADRSDRRRRDMEAQNDLLHAELQRIAAQMDKLQDQAPAPSTSAALPGLPGAGDGSIAAAPAQQ
;
A
#
# COMPACT_ATOMS: atom_id res chain seq x y z
N MET A 1 -251.67 -108.31 3.78
CA MET A 1 -252.43 -108.07 5.03
C MET A 1 -251.64 -108.69 6.17
N ALA A 2 -251.20 -107.85 7.13
CA ALA A 2 -250.69 -108.21 8.46
C ALA A 2 -249.29 -108.86 8.62
N GLU A 3 -248.63 -109.41 7.59
CA GLU A 3 -247.28 -110.00 7.77
C GLU A 3 -246.13 -109.23 7.08
N GLU A 4 -246.47 -108.28 6.19
CA GLU A 4 -245.49 -107.40 5.50
C GLU A 4 -244.70 -106.48 6.47
N ASP A 5 -245.29 -106.10 7.62
CA ASP A 5 -244.71 -105.18 8.62
C ASP A 5 -243.56 -105.76 9.48
N ILE A 6 -243.28 -107.07 9.38
CA ILE A 6 -242.32 -107.75 10.26
C ILE A 6 -240.98 -108.03 9.57
N GLU A 7 -240.97 -108.48 8.31
CA GLU A 7 -239.73 -108.78 7.59
C GLU A 7 -238.90 -107.52 7.29
N GLU A 8 -239.54 -106.37 7.01
CA GLU A 8 -238.83 -105.09 6.85
C GLU A 8 -238.03 -104.68 8.09
N ARG A 9 -238.40 -105.15 9.29
CA ARG A 9 -237.67 -104.83 10.54
C ARG A 9 -236.38 -105.65 10.72
N PHE A 10 -236.26 -106.81 10.08
CA PHE A 10 -234.99 -107.55 10.05
C PHE A 10 -233.95 -106.90 9.12
N SER A 11 -234.41 -106.27 8.04
CA SER A 11 -233.56 -105.53 7.07
C SER A 11 -232.60 -104.54 7.74
N ALA A 12 -233.04 -103.85 8.80
CA ALA A 12 -232.23 -102.84 9.49
C ALA A 12 -231.10 -103.43 10.36
N LEU A 13 -231.33 -104.54 11.06
CA LEU A 13 -230.39 -105.07 12.06
C LEU A 13 -229.22 -105.84 11.42
N GLU A 14 -229.45 -106.66 10.40
CA GLU A 14 -228.35 -107.35 9.71
C GLU A 14 -227.41 -106.35 9.02
N GLN A 15 -227.95 -105.31 8.39
CA GLN A 15 -227.14 -104.28 7.72
C GLN A 15 -226.29 -103.48 8.73
N GLN A 16 -226.81 -103.17 9.92
CA GLN A 16 -226.02 -102.54 10.99
C GLN A 16 -224.94 -103.47 11.53
N TYR A 17 -225.22 -104.77 11.72
CA TYR A 17 -224.22 -105.72 12.23
C TYR A 17 -223.05 -105.91 11.25
N VAL A 18 -223.32 -105.99 9.94
CA VAL A 18 -222.28 -106.09 8.90
C VAL A 18 -221.44 -104.80 8.80
N ALA A 19 -222.03 -103.63 9.02
CA ALA A 19 -221.29 -102.36 9.05
C ALA A 19 -220.30 -102.30 10.24
N LEU A 20 -220.78 -102.52 11.47
CA LEU A 20 -219.97 -102.54 12.69
C LEU A 20 -218.84 -103.59 12.63
N THR A 21 -219.10 -104.75 12.02
CA THR A 21 -218.08 -105.79 11.84
C THR A 21 -216.92 -105.32 10.96
N ARG A 22 -217.18 -104.50 9.92
CA ARG A 22 -216.13 -103.98 9.02
C ARG A 22 -215.27 -102.91 9.69
N GLU A 23 -215.85 -101.98 10.47
CA GLU A 23 -215.07 -100.98 11.21
C GLU A 23 -214.10 -101.61 12.22
N SER A 24 -214.48 -102.73 12.84
CA SER A 24 -213.57 -103.50 13.71
C SER A 24 -212.33 -104.07 12.98
N THR A 25 -212.43 -104.30 11.66
CA THR A 25 -211.30 -104.81 10.85
C THR A 25 -210.35 -103.70 10.39
N THR A 26 -210.85 -102.51 10.04
CA THR A 26 -209.99 -101.38 9.61
C THR A 26 -209.16 -100.82 10.76
N ILE A 27 -209.72 -100.73 11.97
CA ILE A 27 -208.99 -100.28 13.18
C ILE A 27 -207.85 -101.24 13.56
N LYS A 28 -207.99 -102.55 13.29
CA LYS A 28 -206.91 -103.53 13.52
C LYS A 28 -205.78 -103.45 12.48
N ALA A 29 -206.09 -103.03 11.26
CA ALA A 29 -205.09 -102.86 10.20
C ALA A 29 -204.18 -101.64 10.46
N THR A 30 -204.74 -100.52 10.93
CA THR A 30 -203.95 -99.30 11.19
C THR A 30 -203.00 -99.44 12.39
N ALA A 31 -203.40 -100.21 13.42
CA ALA A 31 -202.54 -100.49 14.58
C ALA A 31 -201.29 -101.33 14.25
N ALA A 32 -201.31 -102.13 13.17
CA ALA A 32 -200.15 -102.89 12.73
C ALA A 32 -199.09 -102.00 12.04
N ALA A 33 -199.52 -100.97 11.30
CA ALA A 33 -198.63 -100.09 10.54
C ALA A 33 -197.67 -99.29 11.44
N THR A 34 -198.20 -98.71 12.54
CA THR A 34 -197.43 -97.85 13.45
C THR A 34 -196.43 -98.62 14.33
N SER A 35 -196.57 -99.95 14.43
CA SER A 35 -195.60 -100.81 15.12
C SER A 35 -194.33 -101.00 14.29
N ALA A 36 -194.45 -101.24 12.98
CA ALA A 36 -193.30 -101.53 12.11
C ALA A 36 -192.37 -100.31 11.92
N GLU A 37 -192.95 -99.11 11.84
CA GLU A 37 -192.21 -97.85 11.66
C GLU A 37 -191.35 -97.49 12.89
N ASN A 38 -191.81 -97.87 14.10
CA ASN A 38 -191.08 -97.64 15.35
C ASN A 38 -189.79 -98.46 15.47
N ASP A 39 -189.75 -99.67 14.91
CA ASP A 39 -188.57 -100.55 15.02
C ASP A 39 -187.48 -100.21 13.99
N GLN A 40 -187.86 -99.64 12.84
CA GLN A 40 -186.88 -99.09 11.88
C GLN A 40 -186.12 -97.89 12.47
N LEU A 41 -186.80 -96.97 13.17
CA LEU A 41 -186.15 -95.79 13.75
C LEU A 41 -185.13 -96.13 14.85
N LYS A 42 -185.30 -97.25 15.57
CA LYS A 42 -184.36 -97.70 16.61
C LYS A 42 -183.03 -98.16 16.03
N SER A 43 -183.05 -98.91 14.92
CA SER A 43 -181.83 -99.50 14.33
C SER A 43 -180.87 -98.44 13.79
N GLU A 44 -181.39 -97.35 13.21
CA GLU A 44 -180.58 -96.25 12.68
C GLU A 44 -179.91 -95.42 13.79
N VAL A 45 -180.53 -95.31 14.97
CA VAL A 45 -179.93 -94.65 16.15
C VAL A 45 -178.74 -95.43 16.71
N GLU A 46 -178.79 -96.77 16.71
CA GLU A 46 -177.63 -97.58 17.10
C GLU A 46 -176.49 -97.47 16.07
N ARG A 47 -176.82 -97.44 14.78
CA ARG A 47 -175.84 -97.29 13.68
C ARG A 47 -175.01 -96.02 13.84
N LEU A 48 -175.65 -94.89 14.18
CA LEU A 48 -174.96 -93.60 14.33
C LEU A 48 -174.08 -93.51 15.59
N LYS A 49 -174.46 -94.15 16.71
CA LYS A 49 -173.63 -94.15 17.93
C LYS A 49 -172.27 -94.79 17.70
N LYS A 50 -172.23 -95.93 17.01
CA LYS A 50 -171.00 -96.69 16.78
C LYS A 50 -169.96 -95.92 15.96
N GLN A 51 -170.41 -95.11 15.00
CA GLN A 51 -169.53 -94.26 14.18
C GLN A 51 -168.90 -93.10 14.98
N LEU A 52 -169.48 -92.72 16.13
CA LEU A 52 -168.94 -91.65 16.98
C LEU A 52 -167.77 -92.13 17.84
N GLU A 53 -167.85 -93.36 18.35
CA GLU A 53 -166.81 -93.97 19.22
C GLU A 53 -165.51 -94.23 18.46
N GLU A 54 -165.60 -94.74 17.22
CA GLU A 54 -164.43 -95.00 16.36
C GLU A 54 -163.62 -93.71 16.11
N ASN A 55 -164.30 -92.59 15.84
CA ASN A 55 -163.67 -91.28 15.60
C ASN A 55 -162.99 -90.67 16.84
N ALA A 56 -163.47 -90.95 18.05
CA ALA A 56 -162.83 -90.47 19.27
C ALA A 56 -161.46 -91.13 19.52
N THR A 57 -161.32 -92.42 19.15
CA THR A 57 -160.08 -93.17 19.39
C THR A 57 -158.93 -92.75 18.48
N SER A 58 -159.22 -92.41 17.22
CA SER A 58 -158.20 -91.98 16.25
C SER A 58 -157.59 -90.62 16.60
N GLN A 59 -158.40 -89.70 17.13
CA GLN A 59 -157.97 -88.35 17.52
C GLN A 59 -156.96 -88.37 18.69
N SER A 60 -157.22 -89.18 19.72
CA SER A 60 -156.34 -89.34 20.89
C SER A 60 -154.92 -89.83 20.52
N SER A 61 -154.81 -90.73 19.54
CA SER A 61 -153.52 -91.26 19.07
C SER A 61 -152.63 -90.19 18.42
N SER A 62 -153.24 -89.20 17.76
CA SER A 62 -152.52 -88.12 17.07
C SER A 62 -151.84 -87.13 18.05
N GLU A 63 -152.51 -86.82 19.16
CA GLU A 63 -152.00 -85.85 20.14
C GLU A 63 -150.73 -86.33 20.89
N ALA A 64 -150.59 -87.64 21.09
CA ALA A 64 -149.42 -88.23 21.73
C ALA A 64 -148.13 -88.03 20.90
N LEU A 65 -148.23 -88.25 19.58
CA LEU A 65 -147.10 -88.15 18.63
C LEU A 65 -146.58 -86.72 18.40
N LEU A 66 -147.37 -85.70 18.75
CA LEU A 66 -146.94 -84.30 18.69
C LEU A 66 -146.02 -83.94 19.88
N ARG A 67 -146.42 -84.31 21.10
CA ARG A 67 -145.66 -83.99 22.32
C ARG A 67 -144.22 -84.54 22.31
N GLU A 68 -144.03 -85.76 21.83
CA GLU A 68 -142.71 -86.39 21.73
C GLU A 68 -141.76 -85.61 20.79
N LYS A 69 -142.29 -84.97 19.74
CA LYS A 69 -141.50 -84.15 18.81
C LYS A 69 -141.11 -82.80 19.41
N ASP A 70 -142.01 -82.15 20.15
CA ASP A 70 -141.73 -80.87 20.79
C ASP A 70 -140.62 -81.01 21.85
N ASP A 71 -140.65 -82.08 22.66
CA ASP A 71 -139.59 -82.42 23.63
C ASP A 71 -138.23 -82.65 22.96
N MET A 72 -138.19 -83.26 21.76
CA MET A 72 -136.93 -83.47 21.03
C MET A 72 -136.40 -82.17 20.42
N ILE A 73 -137.27 -81.29 19.93
CA ILE A 73 -136.91 -79.94 19.42
C ILE A 73 -136.33 -79.08 20.55
N ALA A 74 -136.87 -79.17 21.77
CA ALA A 74 -136.37 -78.43 22.93
C ALA A 74 -134.91 -78.78 23.27
N ARG A 75 -134.55 -80.08 23.25
CA ARG A 75 -133.17 -80.55 23.55
C ARG A 75 -132.16 -80.04 22.53
N LEU A 76 -132.46 -80.20 21.22
CA LEU A 76 -131.57 -79.76 20.14
C LEU A 76 -131.30 -78.25 20.16
N ARG A 77 -132.27 -77.44 20.61
CA ARG A 77 -132.07 -75.98 20.80
C ARG A 77 -131.13 -75.67 21.97
N GLY A 78 -131.20 -76.43 23.06
CA GLY A 78 -130.29 -76.28 24.20
C GLY A 78 -128.84 -76.64 23.83
N ASP A 79 -128.63 -77.77 23.17
CA ASP A 79 -127.30 -78.20 22.71
C ASP A 79 -126.68 -77.20 21.74
N ALA A 80 -127.47 -76.68 20.79
CA ALA A 80 -127.03 -75.65 19.85
C ALA A 80 -126.59 -74.36 20.57
N ALA A 81 -127.40 -73.84 21.51
CA ALA A 81 -127.04 -72.67 22.31
C ALA A 81 -125.72 -72.88 23.09
N SER A 82 -125.54 -74.05 23.71
CA SER A 82 -124.32 -74.40 24.43
C SER A 82 -123.06 -74.39 23.55
N SER A 83 -123.22 -74.65 22.24
CA SER A 83 -122.11 -74.69 21.28
C SER A 83 -121.72 -73.30 20.79
N VAL A 84 -122.71 -72.42 20.60
CA VAL A 84 -122.49 -71.00 20.25
C VAL A 84 -121.73 -70.30 21.38
N GLU A 85 -122.16 -70.43 22.65
CA GLU A 85 -121.42 -69.80 23.75
C GLU A 85 -119.98 -70.31 23.92
N ARG A 86 -119.66 -71.52 23.44
CA ARG A 86 -118.29 -72.05 23.44
C ARG A 86 -117.46 -71.51 22.28
N ALA A 87 -118.09 -71.32 21.11
CA ALA A 87 -117.47 -70.64 19.98
C ALA A 87 -117.17 -69.17 20.34
N ASP A 88 -118.12 -68.45 20.92
CA ASP A 88 -117.97 -67.04 21.31
C ASP A 88 -116.85 -66.84 22.34
N ARG A 89 -116.80 -67.67 23.39
CA ARG A 89 -115.70 -67.65 24.38
C ARG A 89 -114.35 -67.96 23.75
N SER A 90 -114.30 -68.88 22.78
CA SER A 90 -113.07 -69.19 22.05
C SER A 90 -112.66 -68.07 21.07
N ALA A 91 -113.62 -67.36 20.47
CA ALA A 91 -113.35 -66.22 19.62
C ALA A 91 -112.79 -65.05 20.43
N SER A 92 -113.41 -64.71 21.56
CA SER A 92 -112.94 -63.64 22.44
C SER A 92 -111.53 -63.88 22.99
N GLU A 93 -111.17 -65.13 23.30
CA GLU A 93 -109.81 -65.45 23.75
C GLU A 93 -108.78 -65.41 22.59
N VAL A 94 -109.18 -65.85 21.40
CA VAL A 94 -108.34 -65.72 20.19
C VAL A 94 -108.11 -64.25 19.82
N ASP A 95 -109.11 -63.39 19.96
CA ASP A 95 -108.97 -61.95 19.72
C ASP A 95 -108.13 -61.27 20.82
N ARG A 96 -108.33 -61.62 22.10
CA ARG A 96 -107.48 -61.18 23.21
C ARG A 96 -106.01 -61.53 22.98
N LEU A 97 -105.72 -62.73 22.47
CA LEU A 97 -104.36 -63.17 22.12
C LEU A 97 -103.80 -62.48 20.87
N LYS A 98 -104.63 -62.08 19.90
CA LYS A 98 -104.20 -61.23 18.77
C LYS A 98 -103.83 -59.84 19.24
N ASP A 99 -104.62 -59.25 20.13
CA ASP A 99 -104.38 -57.91 20.68
C ASP A 99 -103.08 -57.91 21.50
N GLU A 100 -102.91 -58.86 22.42
CA GLU A 100 -101.66 -59.08 23.16
C GLU A 100 -100.46 -59.28 22.22
N LEU A 101 -100.59 -60.08 21.16
CA LEU A 101 -99.52 -60.27 20.17
C LEU A 101 -99.23 -58.98 19.38
N SER A 102 -100.26 -58.17 19.08
CA SER A 102 -100.12 -56.91 18.36
C SER A 102 -99.39 -55.85 19.21
N ASP A 103 -99.71 -55.76 20.50
CA ASP A 103 -99.04 -54.87 21.45
C ASP A 103 -97.62 -55.33 21.75
N ASN A 104 -97.36 -56.64 21.87
CA ASN A 104 -95.99 -57.16 21.98
C ASN A 104 -95.16 -56.86 20.71
N LEU A 105 -95.74 -57.01 19.51
CA LEU A 105 -95.08 -56.62 18.25
C LEU A 105 -94.89 -55.11 18.14
N ARG A 106 -95.81 -54.30 18.69
CA ARG A 106 -95.69 -52.84 18.76
C ARG A 106 -94.56 -52.44 19.70
N ALA A 107 -94.53 -52.96 20.93
CA ALA A 107 -93.48 -52.73 21.91
C ALA A 107 -92.11 -53.18 21.39
N ALA A 108 -92.02 -54.32 20.72
CA ALA A 108 -90.78 -54.79 20.08
C ALA A 108 -90.31 -53.85 18.96
N ARG A 109 -91.23 -53.28 18.15
CA ARG A 109 -90.91 -52.29 17.11
C ARG A 109 -90.52 -50.93 17.70
N GLU A 110 -91.17 -50.48 18.76
CA GLU A 110 -90.86 -49.24 19.46
C GLU A 110 -89.50 -49.35 20.19
N MET A 111 -89.21 -50.48 20.84
CA MET A 111 -87.90 -50.78 21.42
C MET A 111 -86.79 -50.94 20.37
N SER A 112 -87.10 -51.51 19.20
CA SER A 112 -86.15 -51.56 18.07
C SER A 112 -85.84 -50.15 17.53
N ARG A 113 -86.84 -49.25 17.52
CA ARG A 113 -86.66 -47.84 17.12
C ARG A 113 -85.87 -47.02 18.15
N THR A 114 -86.05 -47.25 19.45
CA THR A 114 -85.23 -46.58 20.48
C THR A 114 -83.80 -47.11 20.48
N LEU A 115 -83.59 -48.42 20.31
CA LEU A 115 -82.26 -49.01 20.15
C LEU A 115 -81.53 -48.56 18.88
N ALA A 116 -82.26 -48.33 17.77
CA ALA A 116 -81.69 -47.71 16.57
C ALA A 116 -81.21 -46.29 16.85
N LYS A 117 -82.11 -45.41 17.34
CA LYS A 117 -81.79 -44.02 17.71
C LYS A 117 -80.62 -43.92 18.70
N ALA A 118 -80.59 -44.79 19.71
CA ALA A 118 -79.50 -44.82 20.69
C ALA A 118 -78.16 -45.23 20.07
N ARG A 119 -78.15 -46.15 19.08
CA ARG A 119 -76.94 -46.47 18.29
C ARG A 119 -76.52 -45.32 17.40
N ASP A 120 -77.46 -44.66 16.72
CA ASP A 120 -77.18 -43.51 15.86
C ASP A 120 -76.59 -42.34 16.68
N GLU A 121 -77.14 -42.07 17.86
CA GLU A 121 -76.60 -41.09 18.81
C GLU A 121 -75.21 -41.45 19.34
N VAL A 122 -74.95 -42.74 19.61
CA VAL A 122 -73.61 -43.20 20.03
C VAL A 122 -72.62 -43.03 18.88
N ALA A 123 -72.95 -43.47 17.66
CA ALA A 123 -72.10 -43.32 16.49
C ALA A 123 -71.79 -41.85 16.17
N GLN A 124 -72.78 -40.95 16.31
CA GLN A 124 -72.57 -39.49 16.18
C GLN A 124 -71.63 -38.94 17.27
N LYS A 125 -71.77 -39.39 18.52
CA LYS A 125 -70.89 -38.98 19.64
C LYS A 125 -69.46 -39.52 19.45
N GLU A 126 -69.31 -40.77 18.99
CA GLU A 126 -68.01 -41.38 18.69
C GLU A 126 -67.31 -40.69 17.53
N ALA A 127 -68.01 -40.42 16.42
CA ALA A 127 -67.49 -39.65 15.29
C ALA A 127 -67.01 -38.26 15.74
N LYS A 128 -67.80 -37.56 16.59
CA LYS A 128 -67.44 -36.25 17.12
C LYS A 128 -66.28 -36.29 18.12
N ILE A 129 -66.11 -37.39 18.86
CA ILE A 129 -64.92 -37.62 19.71
C ILE A 129 -63.67 -37.88 18.85
N VAL A 130 -63.80 -38.57 17.71
CA VAL A 130 -62.69 -38.75 16.75
C VAL A 130 -62.32 -37.43 16.11
N GLU A 131 -63.31 -36.64 15.67
CA GLU A 131 -63.12 -35.29 15.11
C GLU A 131 -62.37 -34.38 16.09
N LEU A 132 -62.88 -34.23 17.33
CA LEU A 132 -62.24 -33.42 18.37
C LEU A 132 -60.82 -33.90 18.75
N LYS A 133 -60.53 -35.20 18.71
CA LYS A 133 -59.16 -35.73 18.89
C LYS A 133 -58.25 -35.35 17.73
N LEU A 134 -58.75 -35.40 16.50
CA LEU A 134 -57.99 -35.04 15.30
C LEU A 134 -57.73 -33.53 15.25
N GLU A 135 -58.67 -32.71 15.69
CA GLU A 135 -58.48 -31.28 15.94
C GLU A 135 -57.48 -31.02 17.07
N GLN A 136 -57.56 -31.73 18.19
CA GLN A 136 -56.60 -31.64 19.30
C GLN A 136 -55.18 -32.00 18.85
N GLU A 137 -55.00 -33.07 18.08
CA GLU A 137 -53.70 -33.43 17.50
C GLU A 137 -53.18 -32.36 16.52
N ARG A 138 -54.05 -31.80 15.66
CA ARG A 138 -53.67 -30.70 14.75
C ARG A 138 -53.26 -29.46 15.53
N ALA A 139 -53.99 -29.10 16.58
CA ALA A 139 -53.68 -27.97 17.45
C ALA A 139 -52.36 -28.19 18.22
N LEU A 140 -52.11 -29.39 18.73
CA LEU A 140 -50.85 -29.75 19.38
C LEU A 140 -49.67 -29.70 18.40
N LYS A 141 -49.80 -30.31 17.21
CA LYS A 141 -48.74 -30.28 16.16
C LYS A 141 -48.48 -28.85 15.66
N SER A 142 -49.52 -28.02 15.55
CA SER A 142 -49.40 -26.59 15.24
C SER A 142 -48.66 -25.83 16.35
N LYS A 143 -49.05 -26.03 17.61
CA LYS A 143 -48.37 -25.47 18.79
C LYS A 143 -46.90 -25.86 18.83
N GLU A 144 -46.58 -27.15 18.66
CA GLU A 144 -45.21 -27.66 18.64
C GLU A 144 -44.37 -27.02 17.52
N SER A 145 -44.97 -26.80 16.34
CA SER A 145 -44.32 -26.13 15.22
C SER A 145 -44.04 -24.64 15.52
N VAL A 146 -45.00 -23.94 16.15
CA VAL A 146 -44.83 -22.55 16.58
C VAL A 146 -43.81 -22.43 17.71
N GLU A 147 -43.79 -23.36 18.68
CA GLU A 147 -42.79 -23.38 19.75
C GLU A 147 -41.38 -23.65 19.20
N LYS A 148 -41.23 -24.57 18.23
CA LYS A 148 -39.96 -24.81 17.52
C LYS A 148 -39.52 -23.62 16.68
N HIS A 149 -40.46 -22.93 16.01
CA HIS A 149 -40.15 -21.73 15.23
C HIS A 149 -39.77 -20.54 16.11
N ASN A 150 -40.46 -20.34 17.25
CA ASN A 150 -40.10 -19.31 18.23
C ASN A 150 -38.74 -19.58 18.87
N ALA A 151 -38.44 -20.83 19.24
CA ALA A 151 -37.12 -21.21 19.76
C ALA A 151 -36.01 -20.95 18.73
N TRP A 152 -36.23 -21.29 17.45
CA TRP A 152 -35.30 -20.96 16.38
C TRP A 152 -35.15 -19.45 16.18
N LEU A 153 -36.23 -18.66 16.18
CA LEU A 153 -36.18 -17.20 16.10
C LEU A 153 -35.44 -16.57 17.29
N GLU A 154 -35.61 -17.10 18.49
CA GLU A 154 -34.84 -16.67 19.67
C GLU A 154 -33.35 -16.98 19.54
N GLU A 155 -32.99 -18.14 18.98
CA GLU A 155 -31.59 -18.56 18.81
C GLU A 155 -30.90 -17.79 17.67
N GLU A 156 -31.59 -17.59 16.55
CA GLU A 156 -31.19 -16.69 15.47
C GLU A 156 -30.99 -15.26 16.01
N LEU A 157 -31.90 -14.75 16.86
CA LEU A 157 -31.79 -13.42 17.46
C LEU A 157 -30.65 -13.32 18.49
N LYS A 158 -30.40 -14.37 19.29
CA LYS A 158 -29.22 -14.48 20.16
C LYS A 158 -27.93 -14.42 19.33
N LEU A 159 -27.80 -15.26 18.30
CA LEU A 159 -26.66 -15.26 17.37
C LEU A 159 -26.46 -13.89 16.70
N LYS A 160 -27.52 -13.26 16.20
CA LYS A 160 -27.42 -11.93 15.57
C LYS A 160 -27.06 -10.81 16.56
N THR A 161 -27.51 -10.89 17.82
CA THR A 161 -27.07 -9.94 18.85
C THR A 161 -25.62 -10.18 19.29
N GLU A 162 -25.15 -11.42 19.34
CA GLU A 162 -23.73 -11.74 19.57
C GLU A 162 -22.83 -11.33 18.40
N GLU A 163 -23.24 -11.54 17.14
CA GLU A 163 -22.58 -11.03 15.94
C GLU A 163 -22.44 -9.50 16.02
N LEU A 164 -23.53 -8.78 16.27
CA LEU A 164 -23.53 -7.32 16.40
C LEU A 164 -22.67 -6.82 17.58
N LEU A 165 -22.67 -7.54 18.71
CA LEU A 165 -21.77 -7.25 19.83
C LEU A 165 -20.29 -7.52 19.47
N SER A 166 -20.00 -8.56 18.69
CA SER A 166 -18.65 -8.87 18.22
C SER A 166 -18.14 -7.81 17.24
N LEU A 167 -18.98 -7.36 16.30
CA LEU A 167 -18.70 -6.28 15.36
C LEU A 167 -18.52 -4.95 16.09
N ARG A 168 -19.36 -4.66 17.09
CA ARG A 168 -19.24 -3.46 17.93
C ARG A 168 -17.98 -3.47 18.80
N ARG A 169 -17.54 -4.64 19.29
CA ARG A 169 -16.25 -4.80 20.00
C ARG A 169 -15.08 -4.62 19.05
N ARG A 170 -15.08 -5.27 17.88
CA ARG A 170 -14.01 -5.18 16.88
C ARG A 170 -13.86 -3.75 16.36
N GLY A 171 -14.95 -3.15 15.89
CA GLY A 171 -15.02 -1.73 15.50
C GLY A 171 -14.92 -0.73 16.66
N ALA A 172 -14.72 -1.17 17.91
CA ALA A 172 -14.27 -0.32 19.01
C ALA A 172 -12.76 -0.47 19.24
N ALA A 173 -12.22 -1.69 19.18
CA ALA A 173 -10.79 -1.96 19.20
C ALA A 173 -10.06 -1.29 18.02
N GLU A 174 -10.57 -1.45 16.80
CA GLU A 174 -10.06 -0.79 15.59
C GLU A 174 -10.06 0.75 15.73
N ARG A 175 -11.09 1.33 16.37
CA ARG A 175 -11.15 2.77 16.65
C ARG A 175 -10.12 3.21 17.69
N ILE A 176 -9.90 2.41 18.74
CA ILE A 176 -8.85 2.66 19.73
C ILE A 176 -7.47 2.56 19.07
N GLU A 177 -7.22 1.54 18.26
CA GLU A 177 -5.95 1.32 17.55
C GLU A 177 -5.65 2.42 16.50
N LEU A 178 -6.67 2.87 15.76
CA LEU A 178 -6.54 4.03 14.88
C LEU A 178 -6.32 5.32 15.67
N GLN A 179 -6.93 5.46 16.85
CA GLN A 179 -6.73 6.61 17.72
C GLN A 179 -5.34 6.63 18.35
N THR A 180 -4.80 5.49 18.82
CA THR A 180 -3.42 5.41 19.34
C THR A 180 -2.41 5.72 18.24
N LYS A 181 -2.54 5.09 17.06
CA LYS A 181 -1.68 5.37 15.89
C LYS A 181 -1.76 6.84 15.44
N THR A 182 -2.92 7.47 15.56
CA THR A 182 -3.07 8.91 15.30
C THR A 182 -2.30 9.73 16.34
N THR A 183 -2.43 9.41 17.64
CA THR A 183 -1.68 10.12 18.69
C THR A 183 -0.17 9.86 18.65
N GLU A 184 0.26 8.67 18.24
CA GLU A 184 1.66 8.30 18.02
C GLU A 184 2.26 9.11 16.87
N ALA A 185 1.64 9.07 15.68
CA ALA A 185 2.07 9.87 14.53
C ALA A 185 2.03 11.39 14.80
N GLN A 186 1.07 11.86 15.62
CA GLN A 186 0.97 13.27 16.02
C GLN A 186 2.05 13.66 17.05
N ALA A 187 2.45 12.74 17.93
CA ALA A 187 3.59 12.92 18.82
C ALA A 187 4.91 12.92 18.05
N GLU A 188 5.11 11.98 17.12
CA GLU A 188 6.26 11.94 16.20
C GLU A 188 6.35 13.21 15.35
N ALA A 189 5.24 13.70 14.79
CA ALA A 189 5.21 14.96 14.06
C ALA A 189 5.60 16.15 14.97
N SER A 190 5.19 16.16 16.24
CA SER A 190 5.59 17.21 17.19
C SER A 190 7.08 17.15 17.56
N LEU A 191 7.63 15.94 17.73
CA LEU A 191 9.06 15.69 17.97
C LEU A 191 9.90 16.12 16.77
N ASN A 192 9.49 15.71 15.55
CA ASN A 192 10.18 16.08 14.31
C ASN A 192 10.09 17.59 14.03
N MET A 193 9.00 18.27 14.40
CA MET A 193 8.93 19.73 14.35
C MET A 193 9.85 20.41 15.39
N ALA A 194 9.99 19.86 16.59
CA ALA A 194 10.94 20.34 17.59
C ALA A 194 12.40 20.16 17.13
N ASN A 195 12.75 18.98 16.61
CA ASN A 195 14.07 18.67 16.06
C ASN A 195 14.40 19.54 14.82
N LEU A 196 13.42 19.78 13.94
CA LEU A 196 13.58 20.70 12.82
C LEU A 196 13.81 22.15 13.29
N LYS A 197 13.20 22.56 14.42
CA LYS A 197 13.40 23.89 15.00
C LYS A 197 14.79 24.03 15.62
N THR A 198 15.24 23.06 16.43
CA THR A 198 16.60 23.10 17.01
C THR A 198 17.67 23.05 15.92
N ALA A 199 17.54 22.18 14.92
CA ALA A 199 18.44 22.14 13.77
C ALA A 199 18.47 23.46 12.98
N LYS A 200 17.32 24.13 12.81
CA LYS A 200 17.27 25.48 12.19
C LYS A 200 17.97 26.54 13.04
N GLU A 201 17.78 26.52 14.36
CA GLU A 201 18.49 27.42 15.28
C GLU A 201 20.00 27.16 15.31
N GLU A 202 20.44 25.91 15.14
CA GLU A 202 21.86 25.54 15.01
C GLU A 202 22.46 25.96 13.67
N ILE A 203 21.75 25.74 12.56
CA ILE A 203 22.15 26.25 11.23
C ILE A 203 22.24 27.79 11.24
N GLN A 204 21.32 28.49 11.92
CA GLN A 204 21.40 29.95 12.07
C GLN A 204 22.62 30.39 12.91
N LYS A 205 22.94 29.68 14.01
CA LYS A 205 24.16 29.94 14.81
C LYS A 205 25.43 29.69 14.00
N LEU A 206 25.48 28.60 13.22
CA LEU A 206 26.62 28.27 12.35
C LEU A 206 26.78 29.29 11.23
N ASN A 207 25.69 29.68 10.55
CA ASN A 207 25.74 30.70 9.50
C ASN A 207 26.23 32.06 10.05
N ALA A 208 25.72 32.50 11.20
CA ALA A 208 26.17 33.74 11.84
C ALA A 208 27.67 33.67 12.27
N LEU A 209 28.15 32.49 12.65
CA LEU A 209 29.56 32.26 12.97
C LEU A 209 30.42 32.27 11.69
N VAL A 210 29.98 31.63 10.61
CA VAL A 210 30.63 31.68 9.29
C VAL A 210 30.66 33.10 8.72
N GLU A 211 29.58 33.87 8.85
CA GLU A 211 29.56 35.30 8.44
C GLU A 211 30.55 36.13 9.26
N LYS A 212 30.65 35.90 10.57
CA LYS A 212 31.62 36.57 11.44
C LYS A 212 33.07 36.22 11.09
N GLU A 213 33.39 34.94 10.88
CA GLU A 213 34.74 34.53 10.46
C GLU A 213 35.05 35.02 9.03
N ARG A 214 34.06 35.13 8.14
CA ARG A 214 34.21 35.75 6.81
C ARG A 214 34.47 37.25 6.88
N GLN A 215 33.85 37.96 7.84
CA GLN A 215 34.15 39.37 8.13
C GLN A 215 35.58 39.50 8.68
N ALA A 216 35.95 38.71 9.69
CA ALA A 216 37.31 38.72 10.25
C ALA A 216 38.40 38.40 9.21
N LEU A 217 38.13 37.49 8.28
CA LEU A 217 39.03 37.20 7.14
C LEU A 217 39.11 38.38 6.16
N LEU A 218 37.99 39.06 5.87
CA LEU A 218 37.97 40.24 5.01
C LEU A 218 38.75 41.40 5.65
N ASP A 219 38.56 41.62 6.95
CA ASP A 219 39.27 42.65 7.71
C ASP A 219 40.77 42.35 7.79
N ALA A 220 41.17 41.09 8.04
CA ALA A 220 42.57 40.68 7.97
C ALA A 220 43.18 40.82 6.55
N GLN A 221 42.39 40.62 5.49
CA GLN A 221 42.82 40.91 4.11
C GLN A 221 42.96 42.42 3.85
N ASN A 222 42.08 43.26 4.41
CA ASN A 222 42.18 44.72 4.34
C ASN A 222 43.39 45.25 5.15
N GLU A 223 43.67 44.69 6.32
CA GLU A 223 44.87 45.00 7.10
C GLU A 223 46.15 44.57 6.36
N ASN A 224 46.19 43.37 5.79
CA ASN A 224 47.35 42.88 5.04
C ASN A 224 47.58 43.69 3.75
N THR A 225 46.53 44.00 2.98
CA THR A 225 46.67 44.82 1.76
C THR A 225 47.06 46.26 2.08
N THR A 226 46.55 46.87 3.16
CA THR A 226 47.02 48.20 3.60
C THR A 226 48.42 48.17 4.20
N ALA A 227 48.87 47.05 4.80
CA ALA A 227 50.26 46.84 5.19
C ALA A 227 51.18 46.71 3.97
N GLN A 228 50.80 45.92 2.97
CA GLN A 228 51.51 45.82 1.69
C GLN A 228 51.62 47.18 0.99
N GLN A 229 50.54 47.97 0.93
CA GLN A 229 50.57 49.33 0.38
C GLN A 229 51.52 50.27 1.15
N LYS A 230 51.66 50.11 2.48
CA LYS A 230 52.64 50.86 3.28
C LYS A 230 54.07 50.41 2.97
N PHE A 231 54.34 49.10 2.93
CA PHE A 231 55.66 48.58 2.55
C PHE A 231 56.05 48.97 1.12
N ASP A 232 55.12 48.98 0.17
CA ASP A 232 55.32 49.49 -1.19
C ASP A 232 55.66 50.99 -1.20
N ALA A 233 54.97 51.79 -0.37
CA ALA A 233 55.24 53.22 -0.26
C ALA A 233 56.60 53.50 0.41
N GLU A 234 56.95 52.74 1.45
CA GLU A 234 58.25 52.79 2.12
C GLU A 234 59.38 52.33 1.18
N LEU A 235 59.17 51.27 0.40
CA LEU A 235 60.13 50.79 -0.59
C LEU A 235 60.35 51.83 -1.69
N ARG A 236 59.28 52.42 -2.24
CA ARG A 236 59.37 53.51 -3.22
C ARG A 236 60.07 54.75 -2.65
N ALA A 237 59.84 55.06 -1.37
CA ALA A 237 60.56 56.15 -0.69
C ALA A 237 62.05 55.81 -0.53
N GLN A 238 62.40 54.60 -0.09
CA GLN A 238 63.78 54.14 0.04
C GLN A 238 64.51 54.09 -1.32
N THR A 239 63.86 53.60 -2.38
CA THR A 239 64.40 53.65 -3.76
C THR A 239 64.67 55.09 -4.17
N ARG A 240 63.72 56.01 -3.96
CA ARG A 240 63.91 57.44 -4.28
C ARG A 240 65.00 58.10 -3.43
N PHE A 241 65.18 57.70 -2.17
CA PHE A 241 66.32 58.14 -1.36
C PHE A 241 67.64 57.58 -1.91
N ALA A 242 67.70 56.31 -2.30
CA ALA A 242 68.89 55.70 -2.91
C ALA A 242 69.24 56.37 -4.26
N GLU A 243 68.25 56.70 -5.08
CA GLU A 243 68.40 57.48 -6.30
C GLU A 243 68.96 58.88 -6.00
N LEU A 244 68.36 59.63 -5.06
CA LEU A 244 68.88 60.94 -4.63
C LEU A 244 70.29 60.87 -4.03
N HIS A 245 70.64 59.79 -3.33
CA HIS A 245 71.99 59.55 -2.83
C HIS A 245 72.97 59.23 -3.97
N LYS A 246 72.54 58.51 -5.00
CA LYS A 246 73.33 58.23 -6.21
C LYS A 246 73.52 59.48 -7.07
N GLU A 247 72.50 60.31 -7.24
CA GLU A 247 72.61 61.61 -7.91
C GLU A 247 73.60 62.53 -7.17
N ARG A 248 73.50 62.62 -5.83
CA ARG A 248 74.46 63.35 -5.01
C ARG A 248 75.88 62.79 -5.09
N ALA A 249 76.05 61.48 -5.20
CA ALA A 249 77.36 60.87 -5.42
C ALA A 249 77.94 61.25 -6.79
N LEU A 250 77.14 61.15 -7.86
CA LEU A 250 77.53 61.56 -9.21
C LEU A 250 77.85 63.06 -9.30
N ASP A 251 77.12 63.93 -8.59
CA ASP A 251 77.43 65.36 -8.54
C ASP A 251 78.64 65.70 -7.65
N ALA A 252 78.95 64.87 -6.64
CA ALA A 252 80.20 64.96 -5.89
C ALA A 252 81.39 64.48 -6.75
N GLU A 253 81.24 63.38 -7.52
CA GLU A 253 82.21 62.90 -8.49
C GLU A 253 82.50 63.96 -9.56
N ARG A 254 81.46 64.54 -10.19
CA ARG A 254 81.60 65.67 -11.14
C ARG A 254 82.23 66.92 -10.54
N SER A 255 82.11 67.13 -9.22
CA SER A 255 82.74 68.26 -8.54
C SER A 255 84.21 67.96 -8.24
N LEU A 256 84.53 66.72 -7.87
CA LEU A 256 85.89 66.22 -7.73
C LEU A 256 86.64 66.22 -9.08
N GLU A 257 85.97 65.85 -10.18
CA GLU A 257 86.52 65.95 -11.55
C GLU A 257 86.91 67.40 -11.87
N ARG A 258 86.02 68.37 -11.64
CA ARG A 258 86.31 69.81 -11.84
C ARG A 258 87.43 70.33 -10.94
N GLU A 259 87.50 69.90 -9.68
CA GLU A 259 88.60 70.25 -8.79
C GLU A 259 89.92 69.58 -9.21
N GLN A 260 89.90 68.38 -9.77
CA GLN A 260 91.07 67.73 -10.37
C GLN A 260 91.52 68.46 -11.63
N GLU A 261 90.62 68.85 -12.55
CA GLU A 261 90.93 69.67 -13.72
C GLU A 261 91.55 71.02 -13.31
N LEU A 262 90.97 71.69 -12.32
CA LEU A 262 91.48 72.95 -11.78
C LEU A 262 92.86 72.75 -11.13
N THR A 263 93.06 71.66 -10.38
CA THR A 263 94.34 71.32 -9.74
C THR A 263 95.41 70.98 -10.77
N GLN A 264 95.08 70.25 -11.84
CA GLN A 264 95.99 69.98 -12.96
C GLN A 264 96.36 71.26 -13.71
N SER A 265 95.39 72.17 -13.93
CA SER A 265 95.64 73.49 -14.51
C SER A 265 96.58 74.34 -13.64
N LEU A 266 96.36 74.36 -12.32
CA LEU A 266 97.25 75.04 -11.36
C LEU A 266 98.64 74.39 -11.30
N GLN A 267 98.74 73.05 -11.35
CA GLN A 267 100.02 72.33 -11.43
C GLN A 267 100.75 72.63 -12.74
N GLY A 268 100.06 72.74 -13.88
CA GLY A 268 100.64 73.16 -15.16
C GLY A 268 101.14 74.61 -15.14
N GLN A 269 100.40 75.52 -14.52
CA GLN A 269 100.84 76.91 -14.31
C GLN A 269 102.06 76.98 -13.39
N LEU A 270 102.07 76.22 -12.29
CA LEU A 270 103.21 76.14 -11.36
C LEU A 270 104.43 75.50 -12.02
N ALA A 271 104.24 74.47 -12.86
CA ALA A 271 105.29 73.85 -13.66
C ALA A 271 105.93 74.87 -14.60
N HIS A 272 105.14 75.59 -15.42
CA HIS A 272 105.64 76.63 -16.30
C HIS A 272 106.28 77.82 -15.56
N GLN A 273 105.81 78.20 -14.37
CA GLN A 273 106.51 79.19 -13.54
C GLN A 273 107.85 78.63 -13.02
N SER A 274 107.90 77.37 -12.59
CA SER A 274 109.15 76.74 -12.15
C SER A 274 110.15 76.55 -13.30
N GLU A 275 109.65 76.33 -14.52
CA GLU A 275 110.43 76.21 -15.75
C GLU A 275 110.99 77.57 -16.20
N ARG A 276 110.18 78.64 -16.11
CA ARG A 276 110.67 80.03 -16.26
C ARG A 276 111.74 80.37 -15.24
N LEU A 277 111.49 80.13 -13.95
CA LEU A 277 112.48 80.39 -12.89
C LEU A 277 113.76 79.57 -13.09
N ARG A 278 113.67 78.32 -13.58
CA ARG A 278 114.85 77.54 -13.99
C ARG A 278 115.58 78.17 -15.18
N SER A 279 114.88 78.67 -16.19
CA SER A 279 115.53 79.39 -17.31
C SER A 279 116.17 80.71 -16.87
N GLU A 280 115.53 81.49 -16.01
CA GLU A 280 116.08 82.73 -15.46
C GLU A 280 117.30 82.47 -14.56
N ILE A 281 117.27 81.41 -13.73
CA ILE A 281 118.42 80.95 -12.94
C ILE A 281 119.54 80.45 -13.86
N ASN A 282 119.25 79.68 -14.91
CA ASN A 282 120.26 79.21 -15.85
C ASN A 282 120.91 80.36 -16.62
N GLU A 283 120.14 81.35 -17.10
CA GLU A 283 120.72 82.54 -17.72
C GLU A 283 121.59 83.35 -16.74
N LEU A 284 121.21 83.43 -15.45
CA LEU A 284 122.02 84.07 -14.42
C LEU A 284 123.31 83.28 -14.10
N LEU A 285 123.24 81.95 -14.14
CA LEU A 285 124.41 81.08 -14.02
C LEU A 285 125.34 81.23 -15.23
N GLU A 286 124.84 81.19 -16.46
CA GLU A 286 125.65 81.44 -17.67
C GLU A 286 126.29 82.84 -17.67
N ARG A 287 125.58 83.86 -17.18
CA ARG A 287 126.14 85.22 -16.96
C ARG A 287 127.26 85.20 -15.93
N HIS A 288 127.05 84.57 -14.77
CA HIS A 288 128.06 84.50 -13.72
C HIS A 288 129.24 83.58 -14.06
N GLU A 289 129.05 82.54 -14.87
CA GLU A 289 130.13 81.71 -15.42
C GLU A 289 130.95 82.51 -16.44
N ALA A 290 130.31 83.28 -17.33
CA ALA A 290 130.99 84.19 -18.24
C ALA A 290 131.70 85.37 -17.52
N GLU A 291 131.22 85.80 -16.36
CA GLU A 291 131.92 86.75 -15.48
C GLU A 291 133.09 86.09 -14.75
N LEU A 292 132.92 84.88 -14.22
CA LEU A 292 133.98 84.09 -13.59
C LEU A 292 135.10 83.74 -14.57
N ASP A 293 134.79 83.41 -15.83
CA ASP A 293 135.81 83.09 -16.83
C ASP A 293 136.56 84.35 -17.32
N LYS A 294 135.92 85.53 -17.33
CA LYS A 294 136.64 86.80 -17.46
C LYS A 294 137.56 87.05 -16.26
N GLN A 295 137.06 86.90 -15.03
CA GLN A 295 137.86 87.06 -13.82
C GLN A 295 139.03 86.06 -13.76
N LYS A 296 138.85 84.81 -14.20
CA LYS A 296 139.92 83.81 -14.35
C LYS A 296 140.93 84.22 -15.44
N ALA A 297 140.47 84.75 -16.57
CA ALA A 297 141.35 85.24 -17.63
C ALA A 297 142.23 86.40 -17.12
N ASP A 298 141.62 87.41 -16.51
CA ASP A 298 142.31 88.57 -15.93
C ASP A 298 143.26 88.15 -14.78
N ALA A 299 142.82 87.24 -13.90
CA ALA A 299 143.67 86.66 -12.86
C ALA A 299 144.85 85.87 -13.46
N SER A 300 144.66 85.11 -14.55
CA SER A 300 145.75 84.39 -15.21
C SER A 300 146.78 85.31 -15.87
N ALA A 301 146.35 86.50 -16.33
CA ALA A 301 147.24 87.54 -16.82
C ALA A 301 148.03 88.19 -15.67
N ALA A 302 147.38 88.48 -14.54
CA ALA A 302 148.02 88.99 -13.33
C ALA A 302 149.03 88.00 -12.71
N ILE A 303 148.69 86.71 -12.66
CA ILE A 303 149.56 85.64 -12.15
C ILE A 303 150.86 85.58 -12.96
N LYS A 304 150.79 85.60 -14.30
CA LYS A 304 151.99 85.60 -15.15
C LYS A 304 152.90 86.81 -14.93
N GLN A 305 152.33 87.98 -14.62
CA GLN A 305 153.11 89.19 -14.29
C GLN A 305 153.73 89.12 -12.87
N LEU A 306 153.15 88.33 -11.97
CA LEU A 306 153.68 88.10 -10.61
C LEU A 306 154.71 86.96 -10.56
N GLU A 307 154.59 85.93 -11.40
CA GLU A 307 155.54 84.81 -11.48
C GLU A 307 156.95 85.25 -11.94
N GLU A 308 157.05 86.26 -12.82
CA GLU A 308 158.33 86.86 -13.22
C GLU A 308 158.98 87.69 -12.08
N ALA A 309 158.17 88.26 -11.17
CA ALA A 309 158.67 88.92 -9.97
C ALA A 309 159.09 87.91 -8.87
N LEU A 310 158.36 86.81 -8.74
CA LEU A 310 158.52 85.80 -7.68
C LEU A 310 159.86 85.05 -7.73
N ASN A 311 160.55 85.03 -8.88
CA ASN A 311 161.88 84.43 -9.02
C ASN A 311 163.04 85.35 -8.60
N LYS A 312 162.77 86.55 -8.07
CA LYS A 312 163.79 87.43 -7.44
C LYS A 312 163.67 87.60 -5.92
N ALA A 313 162.74 86.89 -5.28
CA ALA A 313 162.50 86.97 -3.83
C ALA A 313 162.33 85.56 -3.22
N LYS A 314 163.36 84.72 -3.37
CA LYS A 314 163.42 83.34 -2.82
C LYS A 314 164.56 83.14 -1.82
N GLU A 315 165.05 84.23 -1.24
CA GLU A 315 166.00 84.22 -0.12
C GLU A 315 165.41 85.04 1.04
N GLU A 316 165.59 84.51 2.26
CA GLU A 316 165.15 85.01 3.60
C GLU A 316 163.72 84.67 4.13
N ARG A 317 163.71 83.78 5.14
CA ARG A 317 162.78 83.64 6.31
C ARG A 317 161.28 83.28 6.04
N ALA A 318 160.60 82.37 6.74
CA ALA A 318 160.73 81.62 8.02
C ALA A 318 160.29 82.36 9.31
N ALA A 319 159.28 81.76 10.01
CA ALA A 319 158.64 82.18 11.29
C ALA A 319 157.89 83.55 11.24
N GLU A 320 156.85 83.85 12.03
CA GLU A 320 156.05 83.18 13.10
C GLU A 320 154.66 83.89 13.16
N GLU A 321 153.51 83.18 13.27
CA GLU A 321 152.67 83.07 14.49
C GLU A 321 151.51 84.13 14.62
N GLU A 322 150.68 84.02 15.67
CA GLU A 322 149.28 84.51 15.79
C GLU A 322 149.03 86.04 15.83
N SER A 323 147.83 86.49 15.36
CA SER A 323 146.83 87.14 16.26
C SER A 323 145.54 87.68 15.61
N ARG A 324 144.37 87.31 16.18
CA ARG A 324 143.23 88.20 16.60
C ARG A 324 142.41 88.95 15.49
N GLN A 325 141.13 89.36 15.66
CA GLN A 325 140.13 89.28 16.76
C GLN A 325 138.69 89.63 16.29
N MET A 326 137.68 89.36 17.17
CA MET A 326 136.33 90.00 17.28
C MET A 326 135.29 89.74 16.16
N ALA A 327 133.96 89.76 16.41
CA ALA A 327 133.12 89.96 17.62
C ALA A 327 131.93 88.93 17.63
N LEU A 328 131.39 88.42 18.75
CA LEU A 328 130.49 89.02 19.78
C LEU A 328 129.14 89.51 19.19
N SER A 329 127.91 89.29 19.72
CA SER A 329 127.34 88.89 21.04
C SER A 329 126.11 87.96 20.84
N ALA A 330 125.66 87.05 21.74
CA ALA A 330 125.31 87.10 23.19
C ALA A 330 123.93 87.80 23.48
N ASN A 331 123.10 87.46 24.48
CA ASN A 331 123.06 86.39 25.52
C ASN A 331 121.63 86.32 26.17
N VAL A 332 121.06 85.16 26.55
CA VAL A 332 121.12 84.40 27.84
C VAL A 332 120.38 85.02 29.06
N LEU A 333 119.55 84.20 29.74
CA LEU A 333 119.56 84.04 31.21
C LEU A 333 119.07 82.64 31.65
N ASP A 334 119.43 82.21 32.86
CA ASP A 334 119.34 80.83 33.41
C ASP A 334 119.25 80.85 34.97
N THR A 335 119.22 79.67 35.62
CA THR A 335 119.23 79.34 37.07
C THR A 335 117.86 79.36 37.81
N GLY A 336 117.59 78.51 38.81
CA GLY A 336 118.30 77.31 39.28
C GLY A 336 117.84 76.77 40.68
N LEU A 337 117.85 75.44 40.86
CA LEU A 337 117.83 74.64 42.12
C LEU A 337 116.53 74.46 43.00
N GLN A 338 116.17 73.17 43.17
CA GLN A 338 115.90 72.39 44.41
C GLN A 338 114.63 72.53 45.32
N ILE A 339 113.86 71.41 45.35
CA ILE A 339 113.32 70.62 46.52
C ILE A 339 112.49 71.34 47.63
N THR A 340 111.16 71.08 47.72
CA THR A 340 110.46 70.38 48.85
C THR A 340 108.91 70.37 48.78
N ASN A 341 108.33 69.25 49.25
CA ASN A 341 107.01 68.97 49.86
C ASN A 341 105.77 69.89 49.72
N THR A 342 104.68 69.25 49.27
CA THR A 342 103.27 69.40 49.74
C THR A 342 102.66 70.81 49.81
N GLY A 343 102.11 71.25 48.68
CA GLY A 343 101.10 72.30 48.62
C GLY A 343 100.27 72.19 47.34
N MET A 344 99.29 71.28 47.30
CA MET A 344 98.31 71.24 46.20
C MET A 344 97.55 72.57 46.18
N ASN A 345 97.50 73.20 45.02
CA ASN A 345 96.92 74.53 44.89
C ASN A 345 95.39 74.45 45.07
N ILE A 346 94.77 75.50 45.62
CA ILE A 346 93.31 75.56 45.80
C ILE A 346 92.60 75.32 44.45
N THR A 347 93.16 75.83 43.36
CA THR A 347 92.68 75.59 41.99
C THR A 347 92.67 74.11 41.59
N GLU A 348 93.70 73.34 41.97
CA GLU A 348 93.79 71.90 41.67
C GLU A 348 92.81 71.09 42.53
N VAL A 349 92.58 71.51 43.78
CA VAL A 349 91.55 70.90 44.63
C VAL A 349 90.16 71.16 44.07
N TYR A 350 89.88 72.38 43.60
CA TYR A 350 88.63 72.71 42.91
C TYR A 350 88.47 71.96 41.58
N GLU A 351 89.52 71.85 40.76
CA GLU A 351 89.44 71.12 39.49
C GLU A 351 89.25 69.61 39.71
N ASN A 352 89.91 69.02 40.71
CA ASN A 352 89.70 67.63 41.09
C ASN A 352 88.29 67.40 41.68
N TYR A 353 87.78 68.34 42.49
CA TYR A 353 86.40 68.31 43.00
C TYR A 353 85.38 68.44 41.87
N GLU A 354 85.58 69.36 40.92
CA GLU A 354 84.69 69.54 39.77
C GLU A 354 84.74 68.32 38.84
N ARG A 355 85.93 67.75 38.57
CA ARG A 355 86.07 66.50 37.82
C ARG A 355 85.35 65.35 38.50
N LYS A 356 85.45 65.23 39.82
CA LYS A 356 84.69 64.22 40.59
C LYS A 356 83.20 64.51 40.69
N SER A 357 82.75 65.77 40.67
CA SER A 357 81.32 66.10 40.52
C SER A 357 80.81 65.66 39.15
N ARG A 358 81.51 66.04 38.07
CA ARG A 358 81.18 65.63 36.69
C ARG A 358 81.11 64.11 36.53
N GLU A 359 82.05 63.36 37.12
CA GLU A 359 81.97 61.88 37.20
C GLU A 359 80.73 61.41 37.99
N CYS A 360 80.45 61.99 39.16
CA CYS A 360 79.29 61.65 39.97
C CYS A 360 77.96 61.94 39.25
N ASP A 361 77.90 63.02 38.49
CA ASP A 361 76.72 63.44 37.72
C ASP A 361 76.54 62.58 36.46
N GLN A 362 77.63 62.13 35.83
CA GLN A 362 77.61 61.06 34.82
C GLN A 362 77.07 59.76 35.41
N TYR A 363 77.57 59.30 36.56
CA TYR A 363 77.06 58.09 37.21
C TYR A 363 75.59 58.19 37.64
N LYS A 364 75.09 59.38 38.04
CA LYS A 364 73.66 59.62 38.27
C LYS A 364 72.85 59.47 36.98
N ALA A 365 73.29 60.12 35.89
CA ALA A 365 72.61 60.04 34.60
C ALA A 365 72.61 58.62 34.01
N GLU A 366 73.70 57.85 34.19
CA GLU A 366 73.76 56.43 33.82
C GLU A 366 72.83 55.58 34.69
N LYS A 367 72.78 55.80 36.00
CA LYS A 367 71.86 55.12 36.92
C LYS A 367 70.40 55.41 36.58
N GLU A 368 70.04 56.67 36.35
CA GLU A 368 68.69 57.08 35.96
C GLU A 368 68.31 56.48 34.60
N ARG A 369 69.22 56.49 33.62
CA ARG A 369 69.03 55.82 32.33
C ARG A 369 68.83 54.30 32.47
N LEU A 370 69.58 53.65 33.35
CA LEU A 370 69.41 52.22 33.65
C LEU A 370 68.11 51.93 34.40
N GLU A 371 67.65 52.80 35.29
CA GLU A 371 66.35 52.71 35.96
C GLU A 371 65.18 52.91 34.98
N ILE A 372 65.34 53.79 33.98
CA ILE A 372 64.40 53.95 32.86
C ILE A 372 64.38 52.69 31.96
N TYR A 373 65.54 52.09 31.65
CA TYR A 373 65.56 50.83 30.90
C TYR A 373 64.97 49.66 31.70
N LEU A 374 65.26 49.55 33.00
CA LEU A 374 64.74 48.48 33.86
C LEU A 374 63.23 48.60 34.07
N SER A 375 62.72 49.81 34.34
CA SER A 375 61.28 50.05 34.47
C SER A 375 60.53 49.81 33.15
N ARG A 376 61.15 50.14 31.99
CA ARG A 376 60.62 49.72 30.68
C ARG A 376 60.59 48.20 30.53
N ILE A 377 61.66 47.49 30.86
CA ILE A 377 61.70 46.02 30.78
C ILE A 377 60.66 45.38 31.71
N LEU A 378 60.47 45.91 32.92
CA LEU A 378 59.43 45.47 33.84
C LEU A 378 58.03 45.70 33.26
N LYS A 379 57.75 46.88 32.69
CA LYS A 379 56.48 47.17 32.01
C LYS A 379 56.23 46.27 30.81
N ASP A 380 57.25 46.05 29.98
CA ASP A 380 57.21 45.11 28.84
C ASP A 380 56.97 43.65 29.29
N ILE A 381 57.34 43.27 30.52
CA ILE A 381 57.05 41.96 31.14
C ILE A 381 55.63 41.93 31.72
N GLU A 382 55.22 42.99 32.42
CA GLU A 382 53.87 43.14 33.00
C GLU A 382 52.77 43.15 31.93
N GLU A 383 53.03 43.75 30.76
CA GLU A 383 52.12 43.72 29.61
C GLU A 383 52.06 42.35 28.92
N LYS A 384 53.15 41.57 28.94
CA LYS A 384 53.22 40.22 28.35
C LYS A 384 52.72 39.12 29.29
N ALA A 385 52.78 39.33 30.61
CA ALA A 385 52.27 38.40 31.62
C ALA A 385 50.79 38.00 31.43
N PRO A 386 49.82 38.92 31.22
CA PRO A 386 48.42 38.55 30.98
C PRO A 386 48.24 37.84 29.64
N VAL A 387 49.00 38.20 28.60
CA VAL A 387 48.95 37.53 27.28
C VAL A 387 49.41 36.07 27.40
N LEU A 388 50.55 35.82 28.06
CA LEU A 388 51.04 34.47 28.33
C LEU A 388 50.07 33.67 29.24
N ALA A 389 49.35 34.35 30.14
CA ALA A 389 48.33 33.72 30.98
C ALA A 389 47.00 33.47 30.25
N ALA A 390 46.68 34.25 29.21
CA ALA A 390 45.55 33.99 28.31
C ALA A 390 45.87 32.78 27.42
N GLN A 391 47.00 32.82 26.71
CA GLN A 391 47.51 31.72 25.88
C GLN A 391 47.57 30.39 26.65
N LYS A 392 48.08 30.38 27.89
CA LYS A 392 48.11 29.16 28.72
C LYS A 392 46.71 28.59 29.02
N ARG A 393 45.70 29.45 29.27
CA ARG A 393 44.31 29.01 29.47
C ARG A 393 43.68 28.51 28.16
N GLU A 394 44.04 29.10 27.03
CA GLU A 394 43.57 28.69 25.71
C GLU A 394 44.20 27.36 25.29
N TYR A 395 45.51 27.16 25.47
CA TYR A 395 46.16 25.86 25.31
C TYR A 395 45.54 24.79 26.23
N GLN A 396 45.23 25.13 27.50
CA GLN A 396 44.50 24.20 28.39
C GLN A 396 43.09 23.86 27.88
N ARG A 397 42.34 24.85 27.39
CA ARG A 397 41.01 24.64 26.78
C ARG A 397 41.10 23.77 25.52
N VAL A 398 42.09 24.03 24.66
CA VAL A 398 42.34 23.26 23.43
C VAL A 398 42.77 21.82 23.74
N LEU A 399 43.62 21.61 24.75
CA LEU A 399 43.96 20.26 25.23
C LEU A 399 42.75 19.51 25.81
N GLN A 400 41.86 20.21 26.54
CA GLN A 400 40.60 19.63 27.01
C GLN A 400 39.65 19.28 25.86
N SER A 401 39.45 20.18 24.89
CA SER A 401 38.61 19.88 23.72
C SER A 401 39.21 18.79 22.82
N TYR A 402 40.54 18.72 22.71
CA TYR A 402 41.22 17.62 22.03
C TYR A 402 40.98 16.31 22.77
N GLY A 403 41.15 16.28 24.10
CA GLY A 403 40.83 15.11 24.92
C GLY A 403 39.38 14.64 24.75
N HIS A 404 38.40 15.54 24.81
CA HIS A 404 36.98 15.21 24.56
C HIS A 404 36.70 14.76 23.11
N LEU A 405 37.47 15.23 22.13
CA LEU A 405 37.37 14.77 20.75
C LEU A 405 38.02 13.39 20.58
N THR A 406 39.13 13.12 21.28
CA THR A 406 39.78 11.80 21.32
C THR A 406 38.88 10.77 22.00
N THR A 407 38.26 11.06 23.15
CA THR A 407 37.32 10.10 23.78
C THR A 407 36.12 9.81 22.88
N ARG A 408 35.55 10.83 22.22
CA ARG A 408 34.47 10.64 21.24
C ARG A 408 34.90 9.85 20.00
N TYR A 409 36.15 10.00 19.57
CA TYR A 409 36.71 9.20 18.50
C TYR A 409 36.92 7.74 18.93
N GLU A 410 37.43 7.50 20.14
CA GLU A 410 37.54 6.15 20.73
C GLU A 410 36.18 5.49 20.99
N GLU A 411 35.15 6.26 21.36
CA GLU A 411 33.76 5.83 21.50
C GLU A 411 33.20 5.42 20.13
N ALA A 412 33.26 6.30 19.13
CA ALA A 412 32.82 6.01 17.76
C ALA A 412 33.60 4.86 17.10
N CYS A 413 34.88 4.67 17.43
CA CYS A 413 35.64 3.51 16.97
C CYS A 413 35.13 2.19 17.58
N LYS A 414 34.76 2.17 18.87
CA LYS A 414 34.17 1.00 19.53
C LYS A 414 32.79 0.70 18.94
N GLU A 415 31.93 1.70 18.77
CA GLU A 415 30.62 1.55 18.11
C GLU A 415 30.77 0.98 16.68
N LEU A 416 31.79 1.43 15.93
CA LEU A 416 32.10 0.88 14.59
C LEU A 416 32.67 -0.54 14.64
N GLU A 417 33.40 -0.94 15.69
CA GLU A 417 33.90 -2.30 15.87
C GLU A 417 32.78 -3.26 16.33
N GLU A 418 31.89 -2.80 17.22
CA GLU A 418 30.69 -3.52 17.66
C GLU A 418 29.72 -3.75 16.50
N VAL A 419 29.36 -2.70 15.75
CA VAL A 419 28.49 -2.83 14.55
C VAL A 419 29.13 -3.69 13.46
N ARG A 420 30.48 -3.70 13.33
CA ARG A 420 31.17 -4.65 12.43
C ARG A 420 31.11 -6.08 12.94
N SER A 421 31.22 -6.30 14.25
CA SER A 421 31.09 -7.62 14.85
C SER A 421 29.66 -8.16 14.72
N GLU A 422 28.64 -7.30 14.89
CA GLU A 422 27.24 -7.66 14.65
C GLU A 422 26.97 -7.94 13.17
N ALA A 423 27.49 -7.12 12.26
CA ALA A 423 27.37 -7.34 10.82
C ALA A 423 28.09 -8.62 10.35
N MET A 424 29.23 -8.97 10.95
CA MET A 424 29.93 -10.22 10.68
C MET A 424 29.15 -11.42 11.23
N ALA A 425 28.72 -11.39 12.49
CA ALA A 425 27.91 -12.47 13.07
C ALA A 425 26.57 -12.68 12.32
N ALA A 426 25.96 -11.60 11.83
CA ALA A 426 24.78 -11.67 10.97
C ALA A 426 25.11 -12.23 9.57
N ALA A 427 26.28 -11.91 9.00
CA ALA A 427 26.73 -12.52 7.75
C ALA A 427 26.95 -14.04 7.93
N ASP A 428 27.72 -14.43 8.94
CA ASP A 428 28.02 -15.83 9.30
C ASP A 428 26.72 -16.64 9.50
N GLU A 429 25.74 -16.10 10.23
CA GLU A 429 24.43 -16.75 10.41
C GLU A 429 23.62 -16.80 9.09
N THR A 430 23.70 -15.79 8.21
CA THR A 430 23.05 -15.89 6.88
C THR A 430 23.72 -16.89 5.96
N ASP A 431 25.05 -17.07 6.02
CA ASP A 431 25.75 -18.08 5.22
C ASP A 431 25.49 -19.48 5.77
N ARG A 432 25.50 -19.66 7.09
CA ARG A 432 25.01 -20.89 7.73
C ARG A 432 23.57 -21.23 7.31
N LEU A 433 22.65 -20.26 7.34
CA LEU A 433 21.27 -20.47 6.92
C LEU A 433 21.15 -20.72 5.40
N ARG A 434 22.09 -20.25 4.57
CA ARG A 434 22.18 -20.64 3.15
C ARG A 434 22.64 -22.08 3.00
N GLU A 435 23.64 -22.53 3.78
CA GLU A 435 24.12 -23.91 3.78
C GLU A 435 23.04 -24.88 4.27
N GLU A 436 22.38 -24.61 5.39
CA GLU A 436 21.27 -25.42 5.91
C GLU A 436 20.09 -25.49 4.91
N ASN A 437 19.76 -24.39 4.24
CA ASN A 437 18.72 -24.36 3.21
C ASN A 437 19.14 -25.11 1.93
N GLY A 438 20.41 -25.03 1.54
CA GLY A 438 20.99 -25.81 0.43
C GLY A 438 20.94 -27.31 0.70
N ALA A 439 21.31 -27.74 1.91
CA ALA A 439 21.23 -29.14 2.35
C ALA A 439 19.77 -29.65 2.34
N LEU A 440 18.82 -28.86 2.85
CA LEU A 440 17.39 -29.20 2.81
C LEU A 440 16.84 -29.27 1.37
N GLN A 441 17.31 -28.40 0.47
CA GLN A 441 16.95 -28.48 -0.95
C GLN A 441 17.53 -29.74 -1.63
N GLN A 442 18.74 -30.16 -1.28
CA GLN A 442 19.31 -31.44 -1.74
C GLN A 442 18.51 -32.62 -1.17
N GLU A 443 18.16 -32.64 0.11
CA GLU A 443 17.34 -33.70 0.72
C GLU A 443 15.96 -33.83 0.05
N VAL A 444 15.29 -32.72 -0.24
CA VAL A 444 14.00 -32.73 -0.96
C VAL A 444 14.17 -33.23 -2.40
N GLN A 445 15.26 -32.86 -3.09
CA GLN A 445 15.57 -33.38 -4.42
C GLN A 445 15.81 -34.90 -4.39
N ASP A 446 16.61 -35.39 -3.45
CA ASP A 446 16.91 -36.81 -3.28
C ASP A 446 15.68 -37.64 -2.90
N VAL A 447 14.87 -37.18 -1.94
CA VAL A 447 13.60 -37.85 -1.58
C VAL A 447 12.64 -37.86 -2.76
N SER A 448 12.57 -36.77 -3.55
CA SER A 448 11.76 -36.76 -4.78
C SER A 448 12.31 -37.70 -5.85
N ALA A 449 13.63 -37.95 -5.91
CA ALA A 449 14.25 -38.89 -6.83
C ALA A 449 14.02 -40.35 -6.40
N GLN A 450 14.06 -40.63 -5.10
CA GLN A 450 13.65 -41.92 -4.50
C GLN A 450 12.18 -42.22 -4.80
N LEU A 451 11.27 -41.27 -4.51
CA LEU A 451 9.83 -41.42 -4.77
C LEU A 451 9.55 -41.65 -6.26
N ARG A 452 10.20 -40.87 -7.15
CA ARG A 452 10.11 -41.10 -8.61
C ARG A 452 10.62 -42.49 -9.01
N ALA A 453 11.72 -42.97 -8.43
CA ALA A 453 12.26 -44.31 -8.71
C ALA A 453 11.30 -45.45 -8.28
N MET A 454 10.62 -45.30 -7.15
CA MET A 454 9.62 -46.27 -6.69
C MET A 454 8.35 -46.20 -7.56
N LEU A 455 7.78 -45.01 -7.77
CA LEU A 455 6.56 -44.82 -8.56
C LEU A 455 6.73 -45.25 -10.02
N GLN A 456 7.89 -44.99 -10.64
CA GLN A 456 8.20 -45.43 -12.00
C GLN A 456 8.23 -46.97 -12.14
N LYS A 457 8.48 -47.69 -11.04
CA LYS A 457 8.47 -49.16 -10.98
C LYS A 457 7.08 -49.73 -10.71
N GLU A 458 6.29 -49.09 -9.85
CA GLU A 458 4.89 -49.50 -9.59
C GLU A 458 3.97 -49.20 -10.78
N MET A 459 4.15 -48.06 -11.45
CA MET A 459 3.45 -47.72 -12.70
C MET A 459 4.00 -48.49 -13.92
N GLY A 460 5.15 -49.15 -13.80
CA GLY A 460 5.87 -49.86 -14.86
C GLY A 460 5.23 -51.17 -15.33
N GLY A 461 3.97 -51.44 -14.98
CA GLY A 461 3.28 -52.70 -15.29
C GLY A 461 2.86 -52.90 -16.76
N GLY A 462 2.92 -51.87 -17.62
CA GLY A 462 2.48 -52.03 -19.01
C GLY A 462 2.49 -50.78 -19.90
N ALA A 463 3.65 -50.19 -20.16
CA ALA A 463 3.87 -49.30 -21.30
C ALA A 463 5.34 -49.33 -21.74
N ALA A 464 5.60 -48.95 -23.00
CA ALA A 464 6.90 -49.07 -23.66
C ALA A 464 8.08 -48.53 -22.83
N VAL A 465 9.07 -49.41 -22.58
CA VAL A 465 10.41 -48.99 -22.15
C VAL A 465 11.06 -48.24 -23.32
N ILE A 466 11.31 -46.95 -23.14
CA ILE A 466 12.30 -46.20 -23.91
C ILE A 466 13.61 -46.29 -23.10
N PRO A 467 14.60 -47.07 -23.54
CA PRO A 467 15.89 -47.09 -22.90
C PRO A 467 16.73 -45.92 -23.40
N ASP A 468 16.92 -44.88 -22.58
CA ASP A 468 17.97 -43.87 -22.81
C ASP A 468 19.35 -44.49 -22.53
N THR A 469 19.77 -45.40 -23.41
CA THR A 469 21.13 -45.92 -23.45
C THR A 469 22.03 -44.97 -24.23
N THR A 470 22.36 -43.82 -23.63
CA THR A 470 23.56 -43.08 -23.99
C THR A 470 24.78 -43.86 -23.46
N PRO A 471 25.74 -44.26 -24.33
CA PRO A 471 26.85 -45.10 -23.90
C PRO A 471 27.89 -44.31 -23.08
N ALA A 472 28.53 -44.99 -22.13
CA ALA A 472 29.39 -44.38 -21.12
C ALA A 472 30.67 -43.74 -21.68
N THR A 473 30.71 -42.41 -21.75
CA THR A 473 31.93 -41.58 -21.77
C THR A 473 31.73 -40.24 -21.07
N ASP A 474 31.64 -40.23 -19.72
CA ASP A 474 31.96 -39.04 -18.91
C ASP A 474 32.16 -39.45 -17.43
N PHE A 475 33.35 -39.94 -17.09
CA PHE A 475 33.66 -40.46 -15.74
C PHE A 475 34.16 -39.37 -14.75
N VAL A 476 34.01 -38.09 -15.10
CA VAL A 476 34.58 -36.95 -14.37
C VAL A 476 33.61 -35.76 -14.32
N ARG A 477 32.37 -35.99 -13.88
CA ARG A 477 31.49 -34.92 -13.41
C ARG A 477 30.74 -35.35 -12.15
N ASN A 478 30.71 -34.43 -11.17
CA ASN A 478 29.97 -34.46 -9.92
C ASN A 478 29.97 -35.78 -9.12
N SER A 479 30.85 -35.84 -8.11
CA SER A 479 30.81 -36.88 -7.05
C SER A 479 29.45 -36.93 -6.34
N GLU A 480 28.76 -35.79 -6.19
CA GLU A 480 27.43 -35.69 -5.58
C GLU A 480 26.36 -36.45 -6.38
N GLU A 481 26.42 -36.34 -7.71
CA GLU A 481 25.45 -36.93 -8.65
C GLU A 481 25.63 -38.46 -8.73
N THR A 482 26.88 -38.93 -8.68
CA THR A 482 27.16 -40.37 -8.53
C THR A 482 26.82 -40.90 -7.13
N ILE A 483 26.89 -40.08 -6.07
CA ILE A 483 26.44 -40.46 -4.72
C ILE A 483 24.91 -40.56 -4.65
N SER A 484 24.16 -39.59 -5.19
CA SER A 484 22.70 -39.60 -5.14
C SER A 484 22.12 -40.78 -5.95
N GLU A 485 22.67 -41.07 -7.13
CA GLU A 485 22.24 -42.24 -7.91
C GLU A 485 22.58 -43.58 -7.24
N HIS A 486 23.80 -43.77 -6.74
CA HIS A 486 24.24 -45.09 -6.27
C HIS A 486 23.93 -45.37 -4.79
N LEU A 487 23.97 -44.38 -3.90
CA LEU A 487 23.76 -44.58 -2.46
C LEU A 487 22.36 -44.16 -2.00
N VAL A 488 21.74 -43.15 -2.63
CA VAL A 488 20.51 -42.54 -2.13
C VAL A 488 19.25 -43.03 -2.85
N ARG A 489 19.25 -43.14 -4.18
CA ARG A 489 18.14 -43.67 -4.98
C ARG A 489 18.01 -45.20 -4.79
N PHE A 490 16.80 -45.72 -4.59
CA PHE A 490 16.53 -47.17 -4.46
C PHE A 490 15.19 -47.59 -5.07
N SER A 491 15.04 -48.89 -5.36
CA SER A 491 13.85 -49.48 -6.02
C SER A 491 13.13 -50.55 -5.19
N SER A 492 13.61 -50.86 -3.98
CA SER A 492 13.03 -51.84 -3.06
C SER A 492 13.47 -51.57 -1.62
N VAL A 493 12.66 -51.95 -0.63
CA VAL A 493 13.00 -51.85 0.80
C VAL A 493 14.25 -52.68 1.14
N GLU A 494 14.46 -53.84 0.48
CA GLU A 494 15.70 -54.61 0.64
C GLU A 494 16.93 -53.89 0.08
N GLU A 495 16.74 -53.10 -0.97
CA GLU A 495 17.81 -52.33 -1.60
C GLU A 495 18.19 -51.14 -0.71
N LEU A 496 17.19 -50.45 -0.15
CA LEU A 496 17.37 -49.43 0.89
C LEU A 496 18.12 -50.00 2.11
N GLN A 497 17.76 -51.18 2.62
CA GLN A 497 18.47 -51.80 3.75
C GLN A 497 19.95 -52.08 3.41
N LYS A 498 20.23 -52.57 2.19
CA LYS A 498 21.61 -52.83 1.72
C LYS A 498 22.41 -51.52 1.55
N LYS A 499 21.79 -50.46 1.00
CA LYS A 499 22.40 -49.13 0.83
C LYS A 499 22.60 -48.40 2.16
N ASN A 500 21.65 -48.46 3.08
CA ASN A 500 21.77 -47.91 4.44
C ASN A 500 22.93 -48.57 5.22
N ALA A 501 23.08 -49.90 5.12
CA ALA A 501 24.20 -50.62 5.72
C ALA A 501 25.58 -50.28 5.09
N GLN A 502 25.60 -49.78 3.84
CA GLN A 502 26.80 -49.24 3.19
C GLN A 502 27.06 -47.79 3.62
N LEU A 503 26.03 -46.93 3.62
CA LEU A 503 26.10 -45.54 4.12
C LEU A 503 26.63 -45.49 5.56
N LEU A 504 26.08 -46.28 6.49
CA LEU A 504 26.57 -46.38 7.87
C LEU A 504 28.05 -46.81 7.98
N ARG A 505 28.58 -47.52 6.98
CA ARG A 505 29.99 -47.93 6.90
C ARG A 505 30.88 -46.84 6.29
N VAL A 506 30.34 -46.01 5.38
CA VAL A 506 31.02 -44.85 4.83
C VAL A 506 31.07 -43.72 5.86
N VAL A 507 29.94 -43.36 6.48
CA VAL A 507 29.86 -42.35 7.55
C VAL A 507 30.84 -42.68 8.68
N ARG A 508 30.83 -43.91 9.23
CA ARG A 508 31.78 -44.33 10.29
C ARG A 508 33.26 -44.33 9.88
N LYS A 509 33.58 -44.25 8.58
CA LYS A 509 34.95 -44.06 8.09
C LYS A 509 35.29 -42.57 7.90
N LEU A 510 34.33 -41.78 7.43
CA LEU A 510 34.49 -40.34 7.26
C LEU A 510 34.58 -39.63 8.62
N SER A 511 33.68 -39.91 9.57
CA SER A 511 33.74 -39.34 10.93
C SER A 511 35.10 -39.55 11.58
N ARG A 512 35.68 -40.76 11.48
CA ARG A 512 37.03 -41.04 12.01
C ARG A 512 38.13 -40.25 11.31
N ARG A 513 38.04 -40.05 9.99
CA ARG A 513 39.01 -39.22 9.27
C ARG A 513 38.91 -37.76 9.65
N VAL A 514 37.70 -37.23 9.80
CA VAL A 514 37.47 -35.87 10.28
C VAL A 514 37.98 -35.71 11.72
N GLU A 515 37.69 -36.66 12.63
CA GLU A 515 38.26 -36.71 13.99
C GLU A 515 39.81 -36.77 13.98
N GLU A 516 40.41 -37.53 13.06
CA GLU A 516 41.88 -37.63 12.88
C GLU A 516 42.48 -36.34 12.28
N GLU A 517 41.80 -35.68 11.33
CA GLU A 517 42.24 -34.45 10.66
C GLU A 517 42.06 -33.21 11.56
N ASP A 518 40.92 -33.08 12.27
CA ASP A 518 40.66 -32.01 13.24
C ASP A 518 41.67 -32.03 14.40
N THR A 519 41.98 -33.22 14.93
CA THR A 519 42.95 -33.34 16.03
C THR A 519 44.37 -33.02 15.60
N LEU A 520 44.73 -33.25 14.34
CA LEU A 520 46.01 -32.79 13.76
C LEU A 520 46.01 -31.27 13.56
N ALA A 521 44.99 -30.69 12.93
CA ALA A 521 44.90 -29.25 12.69
C ALA A 521 44.93 -28.42 13.99
N LEU A 522 44.19 -28.88 15.02
CA LEU A 522 44.24 -28.28 16.36
C LEU A 522 45.61 -28.40 17.03
N SER A 523 46.41 -29.42 16.70
CA SER A 523 47.78 -29.56 17.20
C SER A 523 48.75 -28.60 16.50
N GLU A 524 48.61 -28.41 15.19
CA GLU A 524 49.46 -27.54 14.37
C GLU A 524 49.22 -26.07 14.70
N SER A 525 47.96 -25.60 14.67
CA SER A 525 47.57 -24.25 15.10
C SER A 525 48.10 -23.93 16.51
N ARG A 526 48.02 -24.89 17.45
CA ARG A 526 48.52 -24.72 18.82
C ARG A 526 50.05 -24.62 18.90
N ILE A 527 50.78 -25.21 17.95
CA ILE A 527 52.24 -25.07 17.82
C ILE A 527 52.58 -23.69 17.24
N GLU A 528 51.88 -23.25 16.20
CA GLU A 528 52.07 -21.95 15.56
C GLU A 528 51.80 -20.78 16.52
N HIS A 529 50.66 -20.79 17.23
CA HIS A 529 50.35 -19.77 18.22
C HIS A 529 51.39 -19.73 19.36
N GLN A 530 51.95 -20.87 19.77
CA GLN A 530 53.06 -20.90 20.73
C GLN A 530 54.37 -20.34 20.15
N ALA A 531 54.64 -20.54 18.85
CA ALA A 531 55.82 -19.96 18.20
C ALA A 531 55.69 -18.44 18.07
N ALA A 532 54.51 -17.95 17.65
CA ALA A 532 54.20 -16.52 17.59
C ALA A 532 54.30 -15.84 18.97
N LEU A 533 53.76 -16.45 20.02
CA LEU A 533 53.88 -15.95 21.40
C LEU A 533 55.35 -15.83 21.84
N LYS A 534 56.17 -16.87 21.57
CA LYS A 534 57.61 -16.85 21.88
C LYS A 534 58.36 -15.77 21.09
N GLN A 535 57.96 -15.48 19.85
CA GLN A 535 58.56 -14.40 19.04
C GLN A 535 58.15 -13.01 19.55
N ALA A 536 56.88 -12.83 19.94
CA ALA A 536 56.39 -11.57 20.52
C ALA A 536 57.06 -11.24 21.86
N LEU A 537 57.25 -12.25 22.72
CA LEU A 537 57.98 -12.10 23.99
C LEU A 537 59.44 -11.67 23.77
N LYS A 538 60.15 -12.28 22.80
CA LYS A 538 61.52 -11.85 22.44
C LYS A 538 61.58 -10.40 21.97
N ARG A 539 60.68 -9.97 21.09
CA ARG A 539 60.62 -8.57 20.64
C ARG A 539 60.35 -7.59 21.79
N LEU A 540 59.49 -7.97 22.75
CA LEU A 540 59.26 -7.18 23.97
C LEU A 540 60.52 -7.08 24.85
N GLU A 541 61.31 -8.14 24.93
CA GLU A 541 62.56 -8.18 25.70
C GLU A 541 63.67 -7.36 25.01
N GLU A 542 63.80 -7.47 23.69
CA GLU A 542 64.66 -6.61 22.85
C GLU A 542 64.31 -5.12 23.06
N LEU A 543 63.03 -4.74 22.96
CA LEU A 543 62.57 -3.37 23.19
C LEU A 543 62.84 -2.88 24.63
N ARG A 544 62.71 -3.73 25.64
CA ARG A 544 63.08 -3.40 27.04
C ARG A 544 64.58 -3.11 27.16
N THR A 545 65.44 -3.92 26.56
CA THR A 545 66.90 -3.65 26.59
C THR A 545 67.29 -2.41 25.79
N ALA A 546 66.62 -2.15 24.66
CA ALA A 546 66.83 -0.92 23.88
C ALA A 546 66.45 0.33 24.68
N ARG A 547 65.33 0.28 25.41
CA ARG A 547 64.89 1.35 26.31
C ARG A 547 65.88 1.58 27.46
N SER A 548 66.39 0.53 28.11
CA SER A 548 67.41 0.65 29.17
C SER A 548 68.64 1.42 28.67
N ARG A 549 69.14 1.07 27.48
CA ARG A 549 70.29 1.77 26.85
C ARG A 549 70.00 3.24 26.52
N GLN A 550 68.76 3.58 26.15
CA GLN A 550 68.34 4.97 25.94
C GLN A 550 68.25 5.75 27.25
N GLU A 551 67.73 5.14 28.31
CA GLU A 551 67.68 5.73 29.65
C GLU A 551 69.11 5.96 30.20
N GLU A 552 70.02 4.97 30.06
CA GLU A 552 71.46 5.10 30.36
C GLU A 552 72.10 6.26 29.56
N MET A 553 71.94 6.28 28.23
CA MET A 553 72.46 7.36 27.36
C MET A 553 71.94 8.75 27.81
N MET A 554 70.67 8.85 28.18
CA MET A 554 70.09 10.09 28.66
C MET A 554 70.67 10.53 30.01
N THR A 555 71.01 9.60 30.93
CA THR A 555 71.74 9.96 32.17
C THR A 555 73.15 10.49 31.87
N VAL A 556 73.86 9.94 30.89
CA VAL A 556 75.18 10.43 30.48
C VAL A 556 75.08 11.85 29.88
N ILE A 557 74.09 12.11 29.03
CA ILE A 557 73.84 13.46 28.48
C ILE A 557 73.49 14.47 29.58
N VAL A 558 72.70 14.06 30.58
CA VAL A 558 72.39 14.91 31.75
C VAL A 558 73.65 15.20 32.58
N GLN A 559 74.49 14.20 32.84
CA GLN A 559 75.77 14.38 33.54
C GLN A 559 76.72 15.31 32.76
N GLN A 560 76.80 15.17 31.43
CA GLN A 560 77.59 16.07 30.58
C GLN A 560 77.05 17.51 30.64
N ARG A 561 75.74 17.70 30.49
CA ARG A 561 75.08 19.01 30.62
C ARG A 561 75.42 19.68 31.95
N ASP A 562 75.31 18.94 33.05
CA ASP A 562 75.51 19.50 34.39
C ASP A 562 77.01 19.71 34.70
N MET A 563 77.91 18.89 34.15
CA MET A 563 79.36 19.16 34.13
C MET A 563 79.68 20.46 33.38
N TYR A 564 79.14 20.65 32.18
CA TYR A 564 79.31 21.90 31.43
C TYR A 564 78.74 23.12 32.18
N ARG A 565 77.62 22.94 32.90
CA ARG A 565 77.03 23.99 33.74
C ARG A 565 77.93 24.38 34.93
N VAL A 566 78.60 23.41 35.55
CA VAL A 566 79.60 23.65 36.61
C VAL A 566 80.87 24.30 36.04
N LEU A 567 81.34 23.88 34.87
CA LEU A 567 82.46 24.51 34.17
C LEU A 567 82.18 25.97 33.80
N LEU A 568 80.96 26.27 33.33
CA LEU A 568 80.54 27.65 33.03
C LEU A 568 80.50 28.50 34.31
N ALA A 569 79.89 27.99 35.39
CA ALA A 569 79.88 28.68 36.68
C ALA A 569 81.29 28.92 37.26
N GLN A 570 82.25 28.01 37.01
CA GLN A 570 83.66 28.23 37.36
C GLN A 570 84.37 29.25 36.45
N ALA A 571 83.95 29.40 35.18
CA ALA A 571 84.46 30.44 34.29
C ALA A 571 83.93 31.82 34.72
N ASP A 572 82.62 31.95 34.95
CA ASP A 572 81.98 33.19 35.41
C ASP A 572 82.57 33.67 36.75
N ALA A 573 82.75 32.74 37.70
CA ALA A 573 83.40 33.03 38.98
C ALA A 573 84.88 33.45 38.87
N ARG A 574 85.56 33.13 37.76
CA ARG A 574 86.96 33.55 37.49
C ARG A 574 87.06 34.89 36.77
N TYR A 575 86.06 35.29 35.99
CA TYR A 575 86.03 36.59 35.31
C TYR A 575 85.63 37.76 36.22
N ALA A 576 85.02 37.48 37.38
CA ALA A 576 84.53 38.50 38.31
C ALA A 576 85.59 39.11 39.25
N SER A 577 86.86 38.69 39.22
CA SER A 577 87.89 39.25 40.11
C SER A 577 89.30 39.33 39.51
N ALA A 578 89.94 40.50 39.73
CA ALA A 578 91.34 40.85 39.50
C ALA A 578 91.87 40.95 38.04
N SER A 579 92.54 42.09 37.79
CA SER A 579 93.40 42.41 36.66
C SER A 579 94.33 43.57 37.13
N PRO A 580 95.52 43.84 36.56
CA PRO A 580 96.22 43.18 35.45
C PRO A 580 97.70 42.77 35.75
N LYS A 581 98.29 41.87 34.92
CA LYS A 581 99.56 42.11 34.16
C LYS A 581 100.24 40.84 33.56
N LYS A 582 100.53 40.95 32.25
CA LYS A 582 101.72 40.46 31.50
C LYS A 582 101.92 38.94 31.20
N THR A 583 101.89 38.65 29.89
CA THR A 583 102.66 37.64 29.11
C THR A 583 102.56 36.12 29.37
N LEU A 584 101.93 35.44 28.39
CA LEU A 584 102.44 34.30 27.60
C LEU A 584 103.15 33.12 28.32
N SER A 585 102.52 31.94 28.29
CA SER A 585 103.17 30.67 27.91
C SER A 585 102.12 29.58 27.59
N ALA A 586 102.38 28.75 26.58
CA ALA A 586 101.64 27.51 26.30
C ALA A 586 102.47 26.54 25.43
N SER A 587 102.22 25.24 25.56
CA SER A 587 102.96 24.12 24.95
C SER A 587 104.35 23.83 25.54
N ALA A 588 104.83 22.59 25.37
CA ALA A 588 105.96 22.02 26.13
C ALA A 588 106.79 21.01 25.33
N SER A 589 108.05 20.81 25.77
CA SER A 589 109.00 19.77 25.36
C SER A 589 109.51 19.82 23.90
N PRO A 590 110.64 19.13 23.58
CA PRO A 590 111.48 18.28 24.44
C PRO A 590 112.75 18.99 24.95
N ALA A 591 113.51 18.29 25.79
CA ALA A 591 114.81 18.73 26.30
C ALA A 591 115.95 17.87 25.72
N GLU A 592 117.16 18.43 25.61
CA GLU A 592 118.36 17.86 26.24
C GLU A 592 119.54 18.86 26.28
N ALA A 593 120.54 18.48 27.10
CA ALA A 593 121.82 19.09 27.50
C ALA A 593 122.67 19.91 26.46
N SER A 594 123.71 20.67 26.81
CA SER A 594 124.20 21.31 28.06
C SER A 594 125.52 22.08 27.77
N LEU A 595 125.86 23.11 28.59
CA LEU A 595 127.19 23.77 28.73
C LEU A 595 127.73 24.50 27.46
N ALA A 596 128.35 25.68 27.42
CA ALA A 596 129.03 26.63 28.34
C ALA A 596 130.49 26.88 27.88
N THR A 597 131.08 28.04 28.22
CA THR A 597 132.44 28.54 27.86
C THR A 597 132.72 28.72 26.35
N ALA A 598 133.17 29.86 25.80
CA ALA A 598 133.90 31.07 26.22
C ALA A 598 135.44 30.97 26.24
N ALA A 599 136.08 31.41 25.13
CA ALA A 599 137.50 31.75 24.89
C ALA A 599 137.62 32.23 23.42
N MET A 600 138.57 33.05 22.93
CA MET A 600 139.55 34.02 23.46
C MET A 600 139.77 35.07 22.32
N LEU A 601 139.98 36.37 22.56
CA LEU A 601 141.25 37.08 22.84
C LEU A 601 142.34 36.98 21.72
N PRO A 602 143.16 38.04 21.48
CA PRO A 602 142.98 38.87 20.27
C PRO A 602 144.33 39.29 19.58
N THR A 603 144.45 40.56 19.17
CA THR A 603 145.64 41.37 18.80
C THR A 603 146.11 41.46 17.32
N THR A 604 145.73 42.60 16.70
CA THR A 604 146.56 43.59 15.95
C THR A 604 147.44 43.16 14.76
N GLY A 605 147.39 43.90 13.64
CA GLY A 605 148.59 43.98 12.79
C GLY A 605 148.66 44.84 11.51
N THR A 606 147.58 45.38 10.92
CA THR A 606 147.68 46.10 9.62
C THR A 606 146.65 47.23 9.44
N GLU A 607 146.84 48.35 10.13
CA GLU A 607 145.94 49.53 10.11
C GLU A 607 145.71 50.16 8.72
N GLY A 608 146.53 49.83 7.71
CA GLY A 608 146.36 50.25 6.31
C GLY A 608 145.60 49.29 5.39
N LEU A 609 145.37 48.03 5.82
CA LEU A 609 144.53 47.04 5.12
C LEU A 609 143.22 46.78 5.87
N GLU A 610 143.20 47.03 7.19
CA GLU A 610 142.01 46.90 8.03
C GLU A 610 140.89 47.85 7.58
N THR A 611 141.18 49.05 7.05
CA THR A 611 140.15 49.97 6.54
C THR A 611 139.49 49.48 5.25
N GLU A 612 140.23 48.95 4.27
CA GLU A 612 139.65 48.36 3.06
C GLU A 612 138.94 47.03 3.35
N LEU A 613 139.50 46.20 4.25
CA LEU A 613 138.86 44.94 4.66
C LEU A 613 137.61 45.16 5.52
N GLU A 614 137.54 46.20 6.34
CA GLU A 614 136.33 46.54 7.09
C GLU A 614 135.27 47.16 6.16
N GLN A 615 135.65 48.02 5.20
CA GLN A 615 134.72 48.50 4.16
C GLN A 615 134.19 47.36 3.28
N LEU A 616 135.02 46.37 2.91
CA LEU A 616 134.57 45.18 2.19
C LEU A 616 133.74 44.25 3.08
N ARG A 617 134.02 44.16 4.39
CA ARG A 617 133.14 43.48 5.35
C ARG A 617 131.80 44.16 5.46
N ASP A 618 131.74 45.49 5.57
CA ASP A 618 130.52 46.27 5.69
C ASP A 618 129.66 46.18 4.43
N GLN A 619 130.29 46.17 3.25
CA GLN A 619 129.57 45.89 1.99
C GLN A 619 129.06 44.44 1.95
N VAL A 620 129.82 43.47 2.46
CA VAL A 620 129.42 42.05 2.52
C VAL A 620 128.37 41.78 3.61
N THR A 621 128.37 42.48 4.76
CA THR A 621 127.33 42.39 5.79
C THR A 621 126.07 43.09 5.32
N ALA A 622 126.14 44.31 4.79
CA ALA A 622 124.99 45.00 4.21
C ALA A 622 124.37 44.20 3.04
N SER A 623 125.19 43.58 2.19
CA SER A 623 124.72 42.67 1.13
C SER A 623 124.04 41.42 1.71
N LYS A 624 124.61 40.81 2.76
CA LYS A 624 124.00 39.66 3.46
C LYS A 624 122.72 40.03 4.18
N GLU A 625 122.62 41.20 4.79
CA GLU A 625 121.41 41.67 5.47
C GLU A 625 120.32 42.06 4.48
N ALA A 626 120.65 42.71 3.36
CA ALA A 626 119.73 42.92 2.26
C ALA A 626 119.20 41.59 1.70
N ALA A 627 120.07 40.60 1.49
CA ALA A 627 119.67 39.25 1.09
C ALA A 627 118.84 38.53 2.18
N ARG A 628 119.12 38.75 3.46
CA ARG A 628 118.35 38.20 4.59
C ARG A 628 116.94 38.80 4.64
N ILE A 629 116.82 40.11 4.49
CA ILE A 629 115.53 40.83 4.44
C ILE A 629 114.73 40.42 3.19
N GLN A 630 115.39 40.23 2.04
CA GLN A 630 114.75 39.67 0.84
C GLN A 630 114.30 38.21 1.04
N GLY A 631 115.06 37.40 1.77
CA GLY A 631 114.66 36.05 2.19
C GLY A 631 113.45 36.07 3.14
N GLU A 632 113.52 36.84 4.21
CA GLU A 632 112.45 37.01 5.20
C GLU A 632 111.16 37.54 4.57
N THR A 633 111.24 38.48 3.64
CA THR A 633 110.06 38.98 2.90
C THR A 633 109.56 37.98 1.87
N ALA A 634 110.43 37.26 1.15
CA ALA A 634 110.00 36.20 0.24
C ALA A 634 109.31 35.04 0.98
N ASP A 635 109.84 34.61 2.13
CA ASP A 635 109.24 33.57 2.96
C ASP A 635 107.96 34.03 3.66
N ARG A 636 107.87 35.31 4.06
CA ARG A 636 106.61 35.91 4.51
C ARG A 636 105.56 35.91 3.40
N MET A 637 105.89 36.35 2.19
CA MET A 637 104.97 36.32 1.05
C MET A 637 104.58 34.89 0.66
N ARG A 638 105.47 33.90 0.83
CA ARG A 638 105.15 32.47 0.69
C ARG A 638 104.19 31.99 1.77
N GLN A 639 104.37 32.39 3.03
CA GLN A 639 103.45 32.06 4.13
C GLN A 639 102.08 32.68 3.91
N GLU A 640 101.99 33.98 3.61
CA GLU A 640 100.74 34.68 3.33
C GLU A 640 100.02 34.07 2.10
N ALA A 641 100.75 33.73 1.03
CA ALA A 641 100.20 33.00 -0.11
C ALA A 641 99.76 31.56 0.23
N SER A 642 100.42 30.89 1.18
CA SER A 642 100.00 29.55 1.64
C SER A 642 98.74 29.61 2.51
N GLN A 643 98.61 30.64 3.34
CA GLN A 643 97.43 30.91 4.16
C GLN A 643 96.23 31.26 3.29
N ALA A 644 96.38 32.19 2.34
CA ALA A 644 95.34 32.53 1.37
C ALA A 644 94.89 31.32 0.53
N ARG A 645 95.81 30.41 0.15
CA ARG A 645 95.45 29.13 -0.51
C ARG A 645 94.70 28.17 0.42
N ALA A 646 95.10 28.06 1.69
CA ALA A 646 94.40 27.24 2.67
C ALA A 646 92.99 27.78 3.00
N GLU A 647 92.83 29.10 3.05
CA GLU A 647 91.55 29.78 3.22
C GLU A 647 90.65 29.64 1.99
N ALA A 648 91.20 29.80 0.78
CA ALA A 648 90.47 29.54 -0.46
C ALA A 648 90.03 28.07 -0.58
N ALA A 649 90.86 27.11 -0.15
CA ALA A 649 90.51 25.69 -0.10
C ALA A 649 89.41 25.40 0.94
N ARG A 650 89.46 26.04 2.12
CA ARG A 650 88.39 25.95 3.13
C ARG A 650 87.09 26.57 2.61
N ALA A 651 87.14 27.74 2.01
CA ALA A 651 85.99 28.43 1.44
C ALA A 651 85.33 27.60 0.32
N THR A 652 86.10 27.03 -0.61
CA THR A 652 85.54 26.16 -1.66
C THR A 652 84.98 24.86 -1.08
N SER A 653 85.60 24.26 -0.06
CA SER A 653 85.02 23.08 0.60
C SER A 653 83.71 23.39 1.35
N SER A 654 83.59 24.57 1.95
CA SER A 654 82.36 25.05 2.60
C SER A 654 81.25 25.33 1.57
N VAL A 655 81.59 25.99 0.46
CA VAL A 655 80.65 26.23 -0.66
C VAL A 655 80.19 24.92 -1.30
N ALA A 656 81.07 23.91 -1.41
CA ALA A 656 80.67 22.57 -1.86
C ALA A 656 79.70 21.91 -0.88
N PHE A 657 79.99 21.93 0.42
CA PHE A 657 79.12 21.36 1.45
C PHE A 657 77.73 22.02 1.48
N GLU A 658 77.63 23.34 1.38
CA GLU A 658 76.35 24.04 1.33
C GLU A 658 75.62 23.83 -0.02
N LYS A 659 76.32 23.55 -1.13
CA LYS A 659 75.69 23.09 -2.38
C LYS A 659 75.09 21.69 -2.22
N ASP A 660 75.89 20.71 -1.80
CA ASP A 660 75.46 19.34 -1.47
C ASP A 660 74.22 19.34 -0.56
N ARG A 661 74.20 20.23 0.44
CA ARG A 661 73.09 20.40 1.39
C ARG A 661 71.85 21.00 0.73
N ASN A 662 71.99 22.04 -0.10
CA ASN A 662 70.87 22.61 -0.83
C ASN A 662 70.30 21.65 -1.89
N GLU A 663 71.15 20.88 -2.57
CA GLU A 663 70.72 19.84 -3.52
C GLU A 663 69.93 18.73 -2.82
N ARG A 664 70.39 18.25 -1.66
CA ARG A 664 69.64 17.28 -0.83
C ARG A 664 68.32 17.86 -0.29
N LEU A 665 68.30 19.14 0.07
CA LEU A 665 67.07 19.82 0.50
C LEU A 665 66.08 20.01 -0.66
N SER A 666 66.55 20.32 -1.88
CA SER A 666 65.71 20.33 -3.08
C SER A 666 65.12 18.95 -3.32
N GLN A 667 65.96 17.91 -3.40
CA GLN A 667 65.51 16.53 -3.62
C GLN A 667 64.48 16.05 -2.56
N MET A 668 64.62 16.50 -1.31
CA MET A 668 63.63 16.25 -0.25
C MET A 668 62.32 17.04 -0.44
N VAL A 669 62.39 18.29 -0.89
CA VAL A 669 61.20 19.08 -1.24
C VAL A 669 60.50 18.48 -2.47
N ASP A 670 61.25 18.06 -3.49
CA ASP A 670 60.74 17.45 -4.71
C ASP A 670 60.08 16.09 -4.43
N SER A 671 60.65 15.28 -3.53
CA SER A 671 60.05 14.02 -3.10
C SER A 671 58.77 14.25 -2.29
N LEU A 672 58.77 15.20 -1.33
CA LEU A 672 57.58 15.59 -0.57
C LEU A 672 56.48 16.19 -1.45
N GLN A 673 56.83 16.94 -2.51
CA GLN A 673 55.87 17.42 -3.50
C GLN A 673 55.27 16.26 -4.30
N SER A 674 56.08 15.29 -4.74
CA SER A 674 55.59 14.09 -5.44
C SER A 674 54.70 13.24 -4.55
N GLU A 675 55.03 13.08 -3.26
CA GLU A 675 54.17 12.38 -2.30
C GLU A 675 52.86 13.13 -2.05
N ASN A 676 52.89 14.45 -1.90
CA ASN A 676 51.69 15.28 -1.75
C ASN A 676 50.79 15.23 -3.01
N GLN A 677 51.36 15.24 -4.21
CA GLN A 677 50.61 15.02 -5.45
C GLN A 677 49.97 13.62 -5.49
N ARG A 678 50.68 12.57 -5.05
CA ARG A 678 50.14 11.20 -4.96
C ARG A 678 49.01 11.09 -3.93
N THR A 679 49.13 11.73 -2.77
CA THR A 679 48.04 11.73 -1.76
C THR A 679 46.85 12.56 -2.22
N GLN A 680 47.05 13.68 -2.90
CA GLN A 680 45.97 14.45 -3.54
C GLN A 680 45.25 13.63 -4.62
N HIS A 681 45.99 12.92 -5.49
CA HIS A 681 45.40 12.00 -6.46
C HIS A 681 44.59 10.88 -5.78
N ARG A 682 45.16 10.26 -4.74
CA ARG A 682 44.49 9.23 -3.93
C ARG A 682 43.22 9.73 -3.25
N VAL A 683 43.21 10.98 -2.76
CA VAL A 683 42.03 11.62 -2.19
C VAL A 683 40.98 11.91 -3.26
N ALA A 684 41.38 12.38 -4.45
CA ALA A 684 40.47 12.60 -5.57
C ALA A 684 39.86 11.28 -6.09
N GLU A 685 40.64 10.20 -6.18
CA GLU A 685 40.16 8.84 -6.47
C GLU A 685 39.11 8.39 -5.44
N LEU A 686 39.40 8.53 -4.15
CA LEU A 686 38.49 8.14 -3.07
C LEU A 686 37.23 9.00 -3.02
N GLN A 687 37.33 10.30 -3.33
CA GLN A 687 36.17 11.19 -3.48
C GLN A 687 35.31 10.81 -4.69
N GLY A 688 35.93 10.51 -5.84
CA GLY A 688 35.24 10.02 -7.03
C GLY A 688 34.52 8.70 -6.79
N LEU A 689 35.17 7.75 -6.11
CA LEU A 689 34.55 6.50 -5.67
C LEU A 689 33.41 6.73 -4.67
N LEU A 690 33.57 7.64 -3.71
CA LEU A 690 32.51 7.98 -2.75
C LEU A 690 31.28 8.57 -3.45
N VAL A 691 31.48 9.49 -4.40
CA VAL A 691 30.38 10.08 -5.20
C VAL A 691 29.72 9.02 -6.10
N ALA A 692 30.50 8.11 -6.70
CA ALA A 692 29.97 7.00 -7.48
C ALA A 692 29.13 6.03 -6.63
N GLN A 693 29.57 5.72 -5.40
CA GLN A 693 28.81 4.89 -4.45
C GLN A 693 27.57 5.62 -3.92
N GLN A 694 27.65 6.91 -3.60
CA GLN A 694 26.50 7.73 -3.22
C GLN A 694 25.45 7.77 -4.33
N LYS A 695 25.87 7.90 -5.60
CA LYS A 695 24.96 7.80 -6.75
C LYS A 695 24.36 6.39 -6.86
N ALA A 696 25.16 5.33 -6.78
CA ALA A 696 24.66 3.96 -6.85
C ALA A 696 23.65 3.64 -5.74
N MET A 697 23.86 4.14 -4.53
CA MET A 697 22.89 4.06 -3.43
C MET A 697 21.60 4.82 -3.75
N ALA A 698 21.68 6.07 -4.23
CA ALA A 698 20.51 6.84 -4.62
C ALA A 698 19.72 6.18 -5.78
N ASP A 699 20.42 5.65 -6.79
CA ASP A 699 19.81 4.89 -7.88
C ASP A 699 19.07 3.65 -7.30
N LYS A 700 19.68 2.91 -6.36
CA LYS A 700 19.06 1.76 -5.68
C LYS A 700 17.90 2.12 -4.74
N ASP A 701 17.95 3.28 -4.10
CA ASP A 701 16.81 3.80 -3.31
C ASP A 701 15.63 4.14 -4.23
N THR A 702 15.87 4.72 -5.42
CA THR A 702 14.79 4.95 -6.39
C THR A 702 14.22 3.66 -6.96
N GLU A 703 15.04 2.66 -7.31
CA GLU A 703 14.56 1.32 -7.68
C GLU A 703 13.72 0.70 -6.56
N THR A 704 14.16 0.82 -5.31
CA THR A 704 13.48 0.27 -4.13
C THR A 704 12.14 0.96 -3.88
N LEU A 705 12.06 2.28 -4.06
CA LEU A 705 10.80 3.04 -3.99
C LEU A 705 9.86 2.63 -5.13
N ASP A 706 10.37 2.42 -6.34
CA ASP A 706 9.57 2.03 -7.50
C ASP A 706 9.04 0.58 -7.37
N VAL A 707 9.84 -0.34 -6.83
CA VAL A 707 9.40 -1.71 -6.46
C VAL A 707 8.35 -1.66 -5.35
N LYS A 708 8.54 -0.86 -4.29
CA LYS A 708 7.52 -0.66 -3.23
C LYS A 708 6.23 -0.02 -3.78
N ALA A 709 6.32 0.86 -4.76
CA ALA A 709 5.17 1.45 -5.43
C ALA A 709 4.44 0.43 -6.34
N ARG A 710 5.17 -0.44 -7.05
CA ARG A 710 4.60 -1.56 -7.83
C ARG A 710 3.93 -2.58 -6.93
N MET A 711 4.56 -2.97 -5.82
CA MET A 711 3.99 -3.84 -4.78
C MET A 711 2.65 -3.29 -4.28
N LYS A 712 2.59 -2.02 -3.84
CA LYS A 712 1.33 -1.39 -3.40
C LYS A 712 0.24 -1.34 -4.47
N ARG A 713 0.59 -1.20 -5.75
CA ARG A 713 -0.38 -1.29 -6.86
C ARG A 713 -0.89 -2.72 -7.03
N VAL A 714 -0.02 -3.73 -6.93
CA VAL A 714 -0.40 -5.15 -7.00
C VAL A 714 -1.29 -5.53 -5.82
N GLU A 715 -0.93 -5.16 -4.59
CA GLU A 715 -1.76 -5.34 -3.38
C GLU A 715 -3.15 -4.68 -3.53
N ALA A 716 -3.20 -3.45 -4.04
CA ALA A 716 -4.47 -2.76 -4.31
C ALA A 716 -5.29 -3.44 -5.41
N SER A 717 -4.65 -4.04 -6.42
CA SER A 717 -5.34 -4.82 -7.46
C SER A 717 -5.82 -6.19 -6.97
N LEU A 718 -5.06 -6.84 -6.08
CA LEU A 718 -5.42 -8.09 -5.43
C LEU A 718 -6.64 -7.88 -4.54
N ARG A 719 -6.62 -6.86 -3.66
CA ARG A 719 -7.77 -6.51 -2.81
C ARG A 719 -9.04 -6.18 -3.62
N ARG A 720 -8.89 -5.54 -4.78
CA ARG A 720 -10.02 -5.33 -5.70
C ARG A 720 -10.55 -6.64 -6.26
N ALA A 721 -9.69 -7.51 -6.77
CA ALA A 721 -10.08 -8.83 -7.27
C ALA A 721 -10.69 -9.73 -6.17
N GLU A 722 -10.23 -9.60 -4.93
CA GLU A 722 -10.82 -10.24 -3.75
C GLU A 722 -12.23 -9.71 -3.48
N THR A 723 -12.45 -8.39 -3.46
CA THR A 723 -13.80 -7.81 -3.30
C THR A 723 -14.72 -8.10 -4.48
N ASP A 724 -14.20 -8.10 -5.71
CA ASP A 724 -14.97 -8.42 -6.92
C ASP A 724 -15.40 -9.89 -6.89
N LYS A 725 -14.53 -10.79 -6.40
CA LYS A 725 -14.88 -12.19 -6.12
C LYS A 725 -15.93 -12.31 -5.01
N GLU A 726 -15.79 -11.61 -3.88
CA GLU A 726 -16.80 -11.65 -2.81
C GLU A 726 -18.18 -11.18 -3.31
N ILE A 727 -18.21 -10.13 -4.15
CA ILE A 727 -19.43 -9.65 -4.82
C ILE A 727 -19.98 -10.70 -5.79
N ALA A 728 -19.12 -11.37 -6.55
CA ALA A 728 -19.50 -12.46 -7.47
C ALA A 728 -20.08 -13.66 -6.70
N ASP A 729 -19.37 -14.18 -5.71
CA ASP A 729 -19.81 -15.27 -4.81
C ASP A 729 -21.16 -14.91 -4.13
N ALA A 730 -21.34 -13.65 -3.70
CA ALA A 730 -22.59 -13.16 -3.11
C ALA A 730 -23.71 -12.95 -4.15
N SER A 731 -23.40 -12.80 -5.43
CA SER A 731 -24.36 -12.78 -6.53
C SER A 731 -24.79 -14.20 -6.94
N GLU A 732 -23.85 -15.14 -6.99
CA GLU A 732 -24.12 -16.56 -7.26
C GLU A 732 -24.99 -17.15 -6.15
N LYS A 733 -24.66 -16.91 -4.87
CA LYS A 733 -25.47 -17.37 -3.73
C LYS A 733 -26.91 -16.84 -3.78
N ARG A 734 -27.12 -15.60 -4.26
CA ARG A 734 -28.47 -15.04 -4.47
C ARG A 734 -29.18 -15.72 -5.65
N ALA A 735 -28.53 -15.82 -6.81
CA ALA A 735 -29.11 -16.49 -7.98
C ALA A 735 -29.44 -17.98 -7.72
N LEU A 736 -28.59 -18.69 -6.96
CA LEU A 736 -28.84 -20.06 -6.51
C LEU A 736 -30.03 -20.15 -5.54
N SER A 737 -30.17 -19.20 -4.61
CA SER A 737 -31.31 -19.10 -3.69
C SER A 737 -32.62 -18.78 -4.43
N GLU A 738 -32.59 -17.85 -5.38
CA GLU A 738 -33.71 -17.53 -6.26
C GLU A 738 -34.12 -18.75 -7.11
N CYS A 739 -33.14 -19.45 -7.68
CA CYS A 739 -33.37 -20.71 -8.41
C CYS A 739 -33.85 -21.86 -7.50
N ALA A 740 -33.50 -21.88 -6.20
CA ALA A 740 -34.05 -22.84 -5.23
C ALA A 740 -35.51 -22.50 -4.88
N SER A 741 -35.81 -21.22 -4.65
CA SER A 741 -37.15 -20.69 -4.40
C SER A 741 -38.08 -20.97 -5.60
N LEU A 742 -37.65 -20.65 -6.82
CA LEU A 742 -38.40 -20.93 -8.05
C LEU A 742 -38.62 -22.44 -8.27
N ARG A 743 -37.67 -23.31 -7.91
CA ARG A 743 -37.88 -24.77 -7.95
C ARG A 743 -38.90 -25.23 -6.90
N ALA A 744 -38.84 -24.70 -5.68
CA ALA A 744 -39.81 -24.99 -4.63
C ALA A 744 -41.22 -24.50 -4.99
N GLU A 745 -41.35 -23.32 -5.61
CA GLU A 745 -42.63 -22.84 -6.12
C GLU A 745 -43.13 -23.68 -7.30
N ASN A 746 -42.28 -24.06 -8.27
CA ASN A 746 -42.69 -24.99 -9.33
C ASN A 746 -43.13 -26.35 -8.77
N GLN A 747 -42.46 -26.89 -7.73
CA GLN A 747 -42.91 -28.09 -7.04
C GLN A 747 -44.27 -27.89 -6.35
N ARG A 748 -44.49 -26.73 -5.70
CA ARG A 748 -45.78 -26.37 -5.08
C ARG A 748 -46.91 -26.23 -6.13
N LEU A 749 -46.61 -25.60 -7.27
CA LEU A 749 -47.56 -25.43 -8.37
C LEU A 749 -47.86 -26.75 -9.07
N ASN A 750 -46.88 -27.63 -9.26
CA ASN A 750 -47.11 -28.99 -9.77
C ASN A 750 -47.94 -29.83 -8.78
N GLY A 751 -47.64 -29.76 -7.47
CA GLY A 751 -48.47 -30.43 -6.45
C GLY A 751 -49.90 -29.90 -6.40
N LEU A 752 -50.10 -28.59 -6.64
CA LEU A 752 -51.42 -27.99 -6.79
C LEU A 752 -52.10 -28.48 -8.09
N LEU A 753 -51.38 -28.52 -9.21
CA LEU A 753 -51.88 -29.02 -10.50
C LEU A 753 -52.31 -30.49 -10.40
N GLU A 754 -51.51 -31.35 -9.77
CA GLU A 754 -51.90 -32.74 -9.49
C GLU A 754 -53.13 -32.83 -8.58
N SER A 755 -53.27 -31.92 -7.61
CA SER A 755 -54.45 -31.90 -6.74
C SER A 755 -55.71 -31.46 -7.50
N ILE A 756 -55.57 -30.50 -8.41
CA ILE A 756 -56.62 -30.05 -9.32
C ILE A 756 -56.99 -31.20 -10.26
N GLN A 757 -56.01 -31.84 -10.93
CA GLN A 757 -56.24 -33.01 -11.79
C GLN A 757 -56.89 -34.19 -11.06
N ARG A 758 -56.56 -34.41 -9.78
CA ARG A 758 -57.23 -35.41 -8.92
C ARG A 758 -58.68 -35.01 -8.60
N ILE A 759 -58.96 -33.73 -8.37
CA ILE A 759 -60.32 -33.20 -8.18
C ILE A 759 -61.11 -33.26 -9.49
N GLU A 760 -60.53 -32.88 -10.62
CA GLU A 760 -61.12 -32.96 -11.95
C GLU A 760 -61.43 -34.42 -12.34
N ALA A 761 -60.52 -35.35 -12.09
CA ALA A 761 -60.76 -36.78 -12.30
C ALA A 761 -61.87 -37.32 -11.38
N GLY A 762 -61.89 -36.89 -10.11
CA GLY A 762 -62.97 -37.25 -9.16
C GLY A 762 -64.33 -36.65 -9.56
N LEU A 763 -64.36 -35.42 -10.05
CA LEU A 763 -65.56 -34.77 -10.58
C LEU A 763 -66.00 -35.38 -11.91
N ALA A 764 -65.08 -35.77 -12.79
CA ALA A 764 -65.39 -36.48 -14.03
C ALA A 764 -65.94 -37.89 -13.76
N ALA A 765 -65.36 -38.61 -12.80
CA ALA A 765 -65.88 -39.89 -12.34
C ALA A 765 -67.28 -39.73 -11.74
N LYS A 766 -67.47 -38.79 -10.79
CA LYS A 766 -68.79 -38.53 -10.21
C LYS A 766 -69.81 -38.06 -11.25
N ASN A 767 -69.43 -37.19 -12.17
CA ASN A 767 -70.32 -36.78 -13.28
C ASN A 767 -70.68 -37.99 -14.15
N SER A 768 -69.76 -38.94 -14.39
CA SER A 768 -70.06 -40.18 -15.12
C SER A 768 -70.98 -41.12 -14.33
N GLU A 769 -70.87 -41.17 -13.00
CA GLU A 769 -71.79 -41.90 -12.12
C GLU A 769 -73.18 -41.24 -12.12
N ASP A 770 -73.26 -39.91 -11.94
CA ASP A 770 -74.48 -39.12 -12.00
C ASP A 770 -75.15 -39.24 -13.39
N PHE A 771 -74.38 -39.22 -14.49
CA PHE A 771 -74.88 -39.49 -15.84
C PHE A 771 -75.40 -40.92 -15.98
N ALA A 772 -74.68 -41.93 -15.49
CA ALA A 772 -75.15 -43.32 -15.55
C ALA A 772 -76.41 -43.55 -14.69
N HIS A 773 -76.53 -42.85 -13.56
CA HIS A 773 -77.74 -42.82 -12.74
C HIS A 773 -78.91 -42.13 -13.44
N LEU A 774 -78.68 -41.00 -14.11
CA LEU A 774 -79.69 -40.30 -14.91
C LEU A 774 -80.12 -41.08 -16.15
N GLU A 775 -79.19 -41.73 -16.86
CA GLU A 775 -79.47 -42.61 -18.00
C GLU A 775 -80.32 -43.81 -17.54
N LYS A 776 -79.95 -44.47 -16.44
CA LYS A 776 -80.73 -45.57 -15.86
C LYS A 776 -82.12 -45.13 -15.34
N ALA A 777 -82.23 -43.92 -14.78
CA ALA A 777 -83.51 -43.34 -14.38
C ALA A 777 -84.39 -43.01 -15.59
N LYS A 778 -83.79 -42.49 -16.67
CA LYS A 778 -84.43 -42.26 -17.97
C LYS A 778 -84.89 -43.58 -18.59
N GLU A 779 -84.07 -44.63 -18.63
CA GLU A 779 -84.46 -45.97 -19.09
C GLU A 779 -85.65 -46.51 -18.29
N GLY A 780 -85.64 -46.32 -16.97
CA GLY A 780 -86.77 -46.64 -16.09
C GLY A 780 -88.05 -45.89 -16.48
N LEU A 781 -87.98 -44.57 -16.61
CA LEU A 781 -89.10 -43.71 -17.00
C LEU A 781 -89.58 -43.97 -18.44
N GLU A 782 -88.69 -44.27 -19.38
CA GLU A 782 -89.04 -44.67 -20.75
C GLU A 782 -89.70 -46.05 -20.76
N GLY A 783 -89.28 -46.97 -19.88
CA GLY A 783 -89.94 -48.24 -19.60
C GLY A 783 -91.34 -48.09 -19.00
N GLU A 784 -91.50 -47.24 -17.99
CA GLU A 784 -92.81 -46.90 -17.39
C GLU A 784 -93.73 -46.23 -18.42
N VAL A 785 -93.22 -45.28 -19.20
CA VAL A 785 -93.96 -44.63 -20.30
C VAL A 785 -94.32 -45.63 -21.39
N ALA A 786 -93.48 -46.63 -21.68
CA ALA A 786 -93.81 -47.71 -22.60
C ALA A 786 -94.88 -48.67 -22.03
N ALA A 787 -94.82 -48.99 -20.74
CA ALA A 787 -95.83 -49.77 -20.03
C ALA A 787 -97.18 -49.04 -20.02
N VAL A 788 -97.24 -47.79 -19.59
CA VAL A 788 -98.44 -46.95 -19.60
C VAL A 788 -98.99 -46.76 -21.02
N LYS A 789 -98.13 -46.62 -22.05
CA LYS A 789 -98.59 -46.60 -23.46
C LYS A 789 -99.17 -47.94 -23.91
N LYS A 790 -98.66 -49.07 -23.43
CA LYS A 790 -99.19 -50.42 -23.71
C LYS A 790 -100.52 -50.66 -22.99
N GLU A 791 -100.60 -50.27 -21.72
CA GLU A 791 -101.83 -50.33 -20.93
C GLU A 791 -102.92 -49.44 -21.53
N LEU A 792 -102.60 -48.18 -21.88
CA LEU A 792 -103.50 -47.26 -22.57
C LEU A 792 -103.98 -47.82 -23.91
N ARG A 793 -103.11 -48.46 -24.70
CA ARG A 793 -103.52 -49.15 -25.93
C ARG A 793 -104.48 -50.31 -25.63
N SER A 794 -104.19 -51.16 -24.64
CA SER A 794 -105.10 -52.25 -24.26
C SER A 794 -106.45 -51.75 -23.70
N ALA A 795 -106.46 -50.61 -23.00
CA ALA A 795 -107.66 -49.93 -22.54
C ALA A 795 -108.45 -49.30 -23.71
N GLN A 796 -107.77 -48.77 -24.72
CA GLN A 796 -108.37 -48.27 -25.94
C GLN A 796 -108.92 -49.41 -26.82
N GLU A 797 -108.23 -50.54 -26.92
CA GLU A 797 -108.66 -51.73 -27.66
C GLU A 797 -109.88 -52.40 -27.00
N THR A 798 -109.87 -52.57 -25.67
CA THR A 798 -111.03 -53.09 -24.91
C THR A 798 -112.22 -52.12 -24.94
N SER A 799 -111.98 -50.81 -24.80
CA SER A 799 -113.02 -49.78 -24.97
C SER A 799 -113.57 -49.74 -26.39
N ALA A 800 -112.73 -49.86 -27.42
CA ALA A 800 -113.17 -49.94 -28.82
C ALA A 800 -113.96 -51.21 -29.11
N ALA A 801 -113.59 -52.35 -28.51
CA ALA A 801 -114.35 -53.60 -28.59
C ALA A 801 -115.73 -53.46 -27.93
N ALA A 802 -115.81 -52.88 -26.72
CA ALA A 802 -117.07 -52.60 -26.04
C ALA A 802 -117.96 -51.61 -26.82
N LEU A 803 -117.37 -50.54 -27.37
CA LEU A 803 -118.05 -49.58 -28.25
C LEU A 803 -118.43 -50.15 -29.62
N LYS A 804 -117.85 -51.29 -30.03
CA LYS A 804 -118.31 -52.05 -31.20
C LYS A 804 -119.49 -52.93 -30.81
N GLN A 805 -119.37 -53.73 -29.75
CA GLN A 805 -120.45 -54.57 -29.24
C GLN A 805 -121.73 -53.76 -28.98
N ALA A 806 -121.62 -52.62 -28.28
CA ALA A 806 -122.76 -51.73 -28.02
C ALA A 806 -123.34 -51.09 -29.30
N ARG A 807 -122.58 -50.99 -30.40
CA ARG A 807 -123.12 -50.57 -31.71
C ARG A 807 -123.83 -51.70 -32.43
N ASP A 808 -123.30 -52.92 -32.34
CA ASP A 808 -123.87 -54.11 -32.97
C ASP A 808 -125.22 -54.46 -32.27
N GLU A 809 -125.27 -54.42 -30.94
CA GLU A 809 -126.52 -54.52 -30.14
C GLU A 809 -127.53 -53.40 -30.46
N MET A 810 -127.06 -52.16 -30.67
CA MET A 810 -127.90 -51.03 -31.10
C MET A 810 -128.33 -51.11 -32.57
N ALA A 811 -127.73 -51.97 -33.39
CA ALA A 811 -128.16 -52.25 -34.76
C ALA A 811 -129.22 -53.36 -34.79
N GLU A 812 -129.02 -54.43 -34.02
CA GLU A 812 -130.00 -55.53 -33.89
C GLU A 812 -131.33 -55.04 -33.31
N THR A 813 -131.28 -54.25 -32.22
CA THR A 813 -132.49 -53.64 -31.63
C THR A 813 -133.21 -52.69 -32.58
N ARG A 814 -132.51 -51.98 -33.48
CA ARG A 814 -133.13 -51.16 -34.53
C ARG A 814 -133.82 -52.01 -35.58
N SER A 815 -133.20 -53.09 -36.04
CA SER A 815 -133.81 -54.04 -37.00
C SER A 815 -135.14 -54.59 -36.47
N ILE A 816 -135.19 -54.94 -35.17
CA ILE A 816 -136.42 -55.40 -34.51
C ILE A 816 -137.50 -54.31 -34.50
N VAL A 817 -137.15 -53.04 -34.29
CA VAL A 817 -138.10 -51.90 -34.33
C VAL A 817 -138.65 -51.71 -35.75
N ASP A 818 -137.79 -51.67 -36.77
CA ASP A 818 -138.18 -51.49 -38.18
C ASP A 818 -139.15 -52.59 -38.65
N GLU A 819 -138.93 -53.85 -38.22
CA GLU A 819 -139.88 -54.94 -38.46
C GLU A 819 -141.25 -54.68 -37.82
N LYS A 820 -141.30 -54.22 -36.56
CA LYS A 820 -142.58 -53.91 -35.90
C LYS A 820 -143.31 -52.75 -36.59
N GLU A 821 -142.60 -51.73 -37.06
CA GLU A 821 -143.22 -50.64 -37.84
C GLU A 821 -143.79 -51.12 -39.18
N GLN A 822 -143.07 -52.02 -39.88
CA GLN A 822 -143.60 -52.66 -41.09
C GLN A 822 -144.84 -53.51 -40.82
N HIS A 823 -144.93 -54.20 -39.67
CA HIS A 823 -146.14 -54.92 -39.28
C HIS A 823 -147.31 -53.96 -38.94
N LEU A 824 -147.06 -52.87 -38.22
CA LEU A 824 -148.08 -51.86 -37.88
C LEU A 824 -148.63 -51.15 -39.13
N THR A 825 -147.78 -50.81 -40.10
CA THR A 825 -148.21 -50.18 -41.37
C THR A 825 -149.02 -51.13 -42.27
N LYS A 826 -148.68 -52.43 -42.29
CA LYS A 826 -149.50 -53.47 -42.95
C LYS A 826 -150.89 -53.57 -42.30
N MET A 827 -150.98 -53.63 -40.98
CA MET A 827 -152.27 -53.67 -40.25
C MET A 827 -153.13 -52.43 -40.48
N ARG A 828 -152.53 -51.23 -40.50
CA ARG A 828 -153.26 -49.96 -40.75
C ARG A 828 -153.95 -49.94 -42.12
N LYS A 829 -153.33 -50.49 -43.18
CA LYS A 829 -153.93 -50.58 -44.53
C LYS A 829 -155.14 -51.53 -44.62
N ILE A 830 -155.19 -52.57 -43.79
CA ILE A 830 -156.36 -53.45 -43.69
C ILE A 830 -157.50 -52.71 -43.00
N ALA A 831 -157.20 -51.99 -41.90
CA ALA A 831 -158.18 -51.26 -41.10
C ALA A 831 -158.86 -50.06 -41.81
N THR A 832 -158.28 -49.52 -42.89
CA THR A 832 -158.92 -48.48 -43.72
C THR A 832 -159.94 -49.06 -44.70
N SER A 833 -159.56 -50.12 -45.45
CA SER A 833 -160.47 -50.76 -46.43
C SER A 833 -161.72 -51.40 -45.81
N MET A 834 -161.68 -51.73 -44.52
CA MET A 834 -162.86 -52.20 -43.77
C MET A 834 -163.78 -51.05 -43.33
N ARG A 835 -163.26 -49.83 -43.12
CA ARG A 835 -164.08 -48.65 -42.78
C ARG A 835 -164.88 -48.14 -43.97
N GLU A 836 -164.30 -48.12 -45.17
CA GLU A 836 -164.97 -47.67 -46.40
C GLU A 836 -166.21 -48.51 -46.72
N LYS A 837 -166.19 -49.80 -46.39
CA LYS A 837 -167.34 -50.71 -46.55
C LYS A 837 -168.44 -50.52 -45.50
N LEU A 838 -168.12 -49.94 -44.34
CA LEU A 838 -169.10 -49.68 -43.27
C LEU A 838 -169.93 -48.42 -43.57
N ALA A 839 -169.27 -47.34 -44.02
CA ALA A 839 -169.91 -46.07 -44.32
C ALA A 839 -171.05 -46.18 -45.37
N ALA A 840 -170.90 -47.08 -46.35
CA ALA A 840 -171.92 -47.34 -47.38
C ALA A 840 -173.21 -48.01 -46.84
N ALA A 841 -173.19 -48.57 -45.63
CA ALA A 841 -174.37 -49.13 -44.96
C ALA A 841 -175.11 -48.11 -44.07
N GLU A 842 -174.36 -47.21 -43.42
CA GLU A 842 -174.90 -46.23 -42.46
C GLU A 842 -175.86 -45.23 -43.10
N GLU A 843 -175.64 -44.84 -44.36
CA GLU A 843 -176.51 -43.90 -45.08
C GLU A 843 -177.94 -44.41 -45.31
N ARG A 844 -178.16 -45.74 -45.24
CA ARG A 844 -179.50 -46.34 -45.33
C ARG A 844 -180.24 -46.41 -43.99
N SER A 845 -179.56 -46.17 -42.86
CA SER A 845 -180.17 -46.25 -41.52
C SER A 845 -180.77 -44.91 -41.05
N LYS A 846 -180.27 -43.78 -41.56
CA LYS A 846 -180.63 -42.42 -41.09
C LYS A 846 -182.07 -41.97 -41.39
N VAL A 847 -182.78 -42.63 -42.31
CA VAL A 847 -184.13 -42.22 -42.77
C VAL A 847 -185.27 -42.78 -41.90
N LEU A 848 -185.01 -43.80 -41.07
CA LEU A 848 -186.03 -44.49 -40.26
C LEU A 848 -185.88 -44.31 -38.75
N GLN A 849 -185.09 -43.33 -38.30
CA GLN A 849 -184.91 -43.02 -36.87
C GLN A 849 -185.27 -41.55 -36.54
N GLY A 850 -186.22 -40.99 -37.30
CA GLY A 850 -186.69 -39.59 -37.19
C GLY A 850 -188.07 -39.39 -36.56
N GLN A 851 -188.72 -40.45 -36.04
CA GLN A 851 -190.05 -40.37 -35.43
C GLN A 851 -190.15 -41.24 -34.18
N LEU A 852 -190.39 -40.57 -33.05
CA LEU A 852 -190.55 -41.09 -31.68
C LEU A 852 -189.32 -41.84 -31.10
N GLU A 853 -188.99 -41.71 -29.81
CA GLU A 853 -189.68 -41.01 -28.72
C GLU A 853 -188.83 -39.90 -28.09
N SER A 854 -189.46 -38.91 -27.47
CA SER A 854 -188.87 -37.61 -27.18
C SER A 854 -188.96 -37.20 -25.71
N SER A 855 -187.99 -36.37 -25.28
CA SER A 855 -187.83 -35.82 -23.92
C SER A 855 -187.45 -36.89 -22.86
N HIS A 856 -186.47 -36.66 -21.98
CA HIS A 856 -186.17 -35.41 -21.28
C HIS A 856 -184.67 -35.16 -21.08
N LYS A 857 -184.30 -33.92 -20.72
CA LYS A 857 -182.96 -33.54 -20.24
C LYS A 857 -182.87 -33.77 -18.72
N ARG A 858 -181.91 -34.58 -18.22
CA ARG A 858 -181.15 -34.39 -16.95
C ARG A 858 -180.35 -35.64 -16.51
N LEU A 859 -179.45 -35.39 -15.53
CA LEU A 859 -178.79 -36.29 -14.56
C LEU A 859 -177.38 -36.87 -14.87
N ASP A 860 -176.45 -36.49 -13.96
CA ASP A 860 -175.58 -37.36 -13.12
C ASP A 860 -174.26 -37.99 -13.65
N ALA A 861 -173.21 -38.20 -12.81
CA ALA A 861 -172.87 -37.60 -11.49
C ALA A 861 -171.42 -37.91 -10.98
N LEU A 862 -170.94 -37.06 -10.05
CA LEU A 862 -170.12 -37.28 -8.83
C LEU A 862 -168.90 -38.27 -8.76
N ALA A 863 -167.75 -37.74 -8.27
CA ALA A 863 -167.03 -38.13 -7.03
C ALA A 863 -165.73 -37.27 -6.91
N ALA A 864 -165.52 -36.32 -5.98
CA ALA A 864 -165.50 -36.31 -4.49
C ALA A 864 -164.19 -36.86 -3.88
N GLY A 865 -163.49 -36.23 -2.91
CA GLY A 865 -163.63 -34.93 -2.20
C GLY A 865 -162.29 -34.15 -2.18
N SER A 866 -161.64 -33.70 -1.09
CA SER A 866 -161.91 -33.43 0.35
C SER A 866 -160.56 -32.96 0.99
N ASN A 867 -160.35 -32.09 2.00
CA ASN A 867 -161.06 -31.00 2.72
C ASN A 867 -159.95 -30.18 3.46
N ALA A 868 -160.02 -28.90 3.90
CA ALA A 868 -161.07 -27.90 4.21
C ALA A 868 -161.66 -27.95 5.65
N SER A 869 -161.90 -26.84 6.38
CA SER A 869 -161.50 -25.41 6.24
C SER A 869 -161.93 -24.55 7.47
N SER A 870 -161.38 -23.32 7.61
CA SER A 870 -161.85 -22.16 8.44
C SER A 870 -161.86 -22.31 10.00
N VAL A 871 -161.65 -21.30 10.88
CA VAL A 871 -161.47 -19.81 10.86
C VAL A 871 -162.72 -18.91 11.08
N LEU A 872 -162.67 -18.10 12.17
CA LEU A 872 -163.49 -16.94 12.61
C LEU A 872 -165.04 -17.04 12.76
N SER A 873 -165.56 -16.53 13.89
CA SER A 873 -166.64 -15.50 13.95
C SER A 873 -166.92 -14.98 15.39
N ALA A 874 -167.68 -13.89 15.50
CA ALA A 874 -168.32 -13.34 16.71
C ALA A 874 -169.84 -13.16 16.41
N ASP A 875 -170.76 -12.73 17.28
CA ASP A 875 -170.71 -12.11 18.62
C ASP A 875 -172.08 -12.28 19.35
N LEU A 876 -172.22 -11.72 20.56
CA LEU A 876 -173.47 -11.29 21.23
C LEU A 876 -174.46 -12.35 21.74
N ALA A 877 -174.16 -12.90 22.92
CA ALA A 877 -175.16 -13.37 23.89
C ALA A 877 -174.82 -12.94 25.34
N GLN A 878 -175.05 -11.66 25.65
CA GLN A 878 -175.36 -11.11 26.98
C GLN A 878 -174.49 -11.50 28.20
N LYS A 879 -173.45 -10.67 28.43
CA LYS A 879 -173.16 -9.99 29.72
C LYS A 879 -172.89 -10.77 31.04
N GLU A 880 -172.96 -12.09 31.11
CA GLU A 880 -172.55 -12.82 32.33
C GLU A 880 -171.05 -13.18 32.35
N LEU A 881 -170.40 -13.28 31.18
CA LEU A 881 -168.96 -13.59 31.10
C LEU A 881 -168.02 -12.41 31.47
N ALA A 882 -168.56 -11.21 31.64
CA ALA A 882 -167.78 -9.96 31.77
C ALA A 882 -166.92 -9.85 33.05
N LEU A 883 -167.04 -10.80 33.99
CA LEU A 883 -166.18 -10.90 35.17
C LEU A 883 -165.02 -11.90 34.96
N ALA A 884 -165.16 -12.90 34.07
CA ALA A 884 -164.15 -13.94 33.86
C ALA A 884 -162.97 -13.46 32.99
N ASP A 885 -163.21 -12.55 32.04
CA ASP A 885 -162.14 -12.05 31.15
C ASP A 885 -161.16 -11.11 31.87
N VAL A 886 -161.57 -10.47 32.97
CA VAL A 886 -160.68 -9.59 33.78
C VAL A 886 -159.58 -10.42 34.46
N GLU A 887 -159.91 -11.60 34.99
CA GLU A 887 -158.93 -12.49 35.63
C GLU A 887 -157.92 -13.07 34.61
N LYS A 888 -158.37 -13.39 33.39
CA LYS A 888 -157.48 -13.80 32.29
C LYS A 888 -156.54 -12.69 31.83
N GLN A 889 -157.01 -11.44 31.74
CA GLN A 889 -156.16 -10.32 31.37
C GLN A 889 -155.06 -10.05 32.42
N LEU A 890 -155.34 -10.27 33.70
CA LEU A 890 -154.33 -10.19 34.76
C LEU A 890 -153.24 -11.27 34.61
N GLN A 891 -153.63 -12.52 34.30
CA GLN A 891 -152.65 -13.61 34.07
C GLN A 891 -151.79 -13.37 32.82
N ALA A 892 -152.36 -12.84 31.74
CA ALA A 892 -151.61 -12.48 30.53
C ALA A 892 -150.57 -11.37 30.78
N ALA A 893 -150.90 -10.38 31.64
CA ALA A 893 -149.96 -9.32 32.02
C ALA A 893 -148.76 -9.85 32.82
N VAL A 894 -148.97 -10.85 33.70
CA VAL A 894 -147.89 -11.48 34.48
C VAL A 894 -146.94 -12.29 33.57
N ALA A 895 -147.49 -13.08 32.63
CA ALA A 895 -146.68 -13.85 31.69
C ALA A 895 -145.77 -12.96 30.82
N SER A 896 -146.30 -11.82 30.34
CA SER A 896 -145.55 -10.82 29.59
C SER A 896 -144.40 -10.19 30.41
N ALA A 897 -144.61 -9.96 31.70
CA ALA A 897 -143.57 -9.44 32.59
C ALA A 897 -142.41 -10.44 32.80
N GLU A 898 -142.70 -11.74 32.94
CA GLU A 898 -141.64 -12.76 33.02
C GLU A 898 -140.81 -12.85 31.72
N GLU A 899 -141.45 -12.75 30.56
CA GLU A 899 -140.77 -12.84 29.26
C GLU A 899 -139.87 -11.62 29.00
N ALA A 900 -140.34 -10.42 29.36
CA ALA A 900 -139.51 -9.22 29.38
C ALA A 900 -138.31 -9.36 30.34
N GLN A 901 -138.50 -9.98 31.50
CA GLN A 901 -137.43 -10.21 32.48
C GLN A 901 -136.35 -11.17 31.96
N ARG A 902 -136.75 -12.26 31.27
CA ARG A 902 -135.82 -13.19 30.58
C ARG A 902 -134.97 -12.47 29.51
N HIS A 903 -135.55 -11.54 28.76
CA HIS A 903 -134.79 -10.74 27.80
C HIS A 903 -133.79 -9.77 28.48
N VAL A 904 -134.15 -9.16 29.62
CA VAL A 904 -133.20 -8.34 30.39
C VAL A 904 -132.01 -9.18 30.90
N GLU A 905 -132.23 -10.43 31.29
CA GLU A 905 -131.16 -11.36 31.69
C GLU A 905 -130.27 -11.77 30.51
N GLN A 906 -130.85 -12.03 29.34
CA GLN A 906 -130.11 -12.29 28.09
C GLN A 906 -129.23 -11.10 27.70
N TYR A 907 -129.76 -9.87 27.71
CA TYR A 907 -128.97 -8.68 27.40
C TYR A 907 -127.86 -8.40 28.43
N LYS A 908 -128.07 -8.70 29.72
CA LYS A 908 -127.01 -8.65 30.75
C LYS A 908 -125.91 -9.69 30.48
N ALA A 909 -126.27 -10.91 30.08
CA ALA A 909 -125.30 -11.95 29.73
C ALA A 909 -124.46 -11.56 28.50
N ILE A 910 -125.11 -11.02 27.46
CA ILE A 910 -124.45 -10.52 26.24
C ILE A 910 -123.52 -9.34 26.57
N ALA A 911 -123.99 -8.36 27.35
CA ALA A 911 -123.18 -7.22 27.77
C ALA A 911 -121.97 -7.64 28.61
N GLY A 912 -122.14 -8.56 29.57
CA GLY A 912 -121.03 -9.11 30.36
C GLY A 912 -120.06 -9.97 29.54
N GLY A 913 -120.53 -10.62 28.48
CA GLY A 913 -119.67 -11.28 27.47
C GLY A 913 -118.82 -10.26 26.71
N HIS A 914 -119.44 -9.20 26.19
CA HIS A 914 -118.72 -8.13 25.52
C HIS A 914 -117.71 -7.44 26.45
N GLU A 915 -118.08 -7.14 27.70
CA GLU A 915 -117.19 -6.53 28.69
C GLU A 915 -115.95 -7.41 28.99
N LYS A 916 -116.10 -8.74 29.02
CA LYS A 916 -114.96 -9.67 29.11
C LYS A 916 -114.07 -9.62 27.88
N THR A 917 -114.65 -9.77 26.68
CA THR A 917 -113.86 -9.72 25.42
C THR A 917 -113.16 -8.38 25.22
N LEU A 918 -113.74 -7.27 25.71
CA LEU A 918 -113.10 -5.95 25.69
C LEU A 918 -111.96 -5.83 26.71
N LYS A 919 -112.05 -6.48 27.87
CA LYS A 919 -110.93 -6.57 28.83
C LYS A 919 -109.79 -7.42 28.27
N GLU A 920 -110.09 -8.61 27.75
CA GLU A 920 -109.14 -9.50 27.09
C GLU A 920 -108.45 -8.83 25.89
N LEU A 921 -109.21 -8.08 25.07
CA LEU A 921 -108.66 -7.26 23.98
C LEU A 921 -107.78 -6.11 24.49
N ASN A 922 -108.17 -5.43 25.57
CA ASN A 922 -107.37 -4.34 26.13
C ASN A 922 -106.08 -4.85 26.82
N GLU A 923 -106.13 -6.00 27.49
CA GLU A 923 -104.97 -6.67 28.07
C GLU A 923 -103.99 -7.16 26.99
N THR A 924 -104.49 -7.75 25.89
CA THR A 924 -103.64 -8.13 24.75
C THR A 924 -103.06 -6.92 24.03
N LEU A 925 -103.79 -5.80 23.92
CA LEU A 925 -103.25 -4.53 23.40
C LEU A 925 -102.20 -3.90 24.33
N GLU A 926 -102.36 -3.94 25.65
CA GLU A 926 -101.35 -3.47 26.62
C GLU A 926 -100.10 -4.35 26.64
N ASN A 927 -100.25 -5.67 26.46
CA ASN A 927 -99.12 -6.58 26.29
C ASN A 927 -98.39 -6.32 24.97
N TRP A 928 -99.10 -6.17 23.85
CA TRP A 928 -98.50 -5.81 22.56
C TRP A 928 -97.77 -4.45 22.61
N LYS A 929 -98.37 -3.42 23.23
CA LYS A 929 -97.70 -2.13 23.47
C LYS A 929 -96.42 -2.30 24.29
N ARG A 930 -96.47 -3.09 25.38
CA ARG A 930 -95.32 -3.36 26.25
C ARG A 930 -94.19 -4.07 25.49
N ASP A 931 -94.50 -5.02 24.62
CA ASP A 931 -93.48 -5.76 23.88
C ASP A 931 -92.92 -4.97 22.70
N ALA A 932 -93.76 -4.26 21.94
CA ALA A 932 -93.31 -3.30 20.93
C ALA A 932 -92.42 -2.19 21.53
N GLN A 933 -92.73 -1.73 22.76
CA GLN A 933 -91.88 -0.77 23.48
C GLN A 933 -90.52 -1.36 23.84
N LYS A 934 -90.44 -2.64 24.26
CA LYS A 934 -89.15 -3.33 24.52
C LYS A 934 -88.32 -3.42 23.25
N GLU A 935 -88.91 -3.81 22.12
CA GLU A 935 -88.20 -3.88 20.83
C GLU A 935 -87.69 -2.51 20.38
N VAL A 936 -88.52 -1.47 20.53
CA VAL A 936 -88.15 -0.08 20.24
C VAL A 936 -87.00 0.42 21.13
N ASP A 937 -86.98 0.05 22.43
CA ASP A 937 -85.91 0.47 23.34
C ASP A 937 -84.64 -0.37 23.19
N ALA A 938 -84.73 -1.65 22.81
CA ALA A 938 -83.59 -2.46 22.40
C ALA A 938 -82.94 -1.92 21.11
N ALA A 939 -83.75 -1.61 20.09
CA ALA A 939 -83.26 -1.00 18.84
C ALA A 939 -82.61 0.37 19.06
N LYS A 940 -83.10 1.17 20.04
CA LYS A 940 -82.43 2.42 20.45
C LYS A 940 -81.07 2.16 21.11
N ALA A 941 -80.94 1.10 21.92
CA ALA A 941 -79.68 0.74 22.57
C ALA A 941 -78.64 0.24 21.55
N GLU A 942 -79.03 -0.62 20.61
CA GLU A 942 -78.16 -1.03 19.50
C GLU A 942 -77.76 0.16 18.62
N ALA A 943 -78.70 1.04 18.29
CA ALA A 943 -78.42 2.29 17.56
C ALA A 943 -77.59 3.31 18.36
N ALA A 944 -77.39 3.11 19.67
CA ALA A 944 -76.46 3.89 20.48
C ALA A 944 -75.06 3.24 20.48
N ASP A 945 -74.94 1.94 20.70
CA ASP A 945 -73.67 1.18 20.60
C ASP A 945 -73.02 1.36 19.21
N LEU A 946 -73.80 1.20 18.14
CA LEU A 946 -73.31 1.42 16.78
C LEU A 946 -72.82 2.85 16.54
N LYS A 947 -73.44 3.87 17.17
CA LYS A 947 -72.97 5.27 17.10
C LYS A 947 -71.73 5.51 17.95
N GLU A 948 -71.58 4.84 19.09
CA GLU A 948 -70.38 4.91 19.92
C GLU A 948 -69.19 4.24 19.21
N ARG A 949 -69.38 3.03 18.68
CA ARG A 949 -68.38 2.30 17.89
C ARG A 949 -68.01 3.03 16.60
N LEU A 950 -68.96 3.73 15.96
CA LEU A 950 -68.67 4.61 14.81
C LEU A 950 -67.83 5.83 15.22
N LYS A 951 -68.14 6.49 16.35
CA LYS A 951 -67.30 7.58 16.89
C LYS A 951 -65.90 7.08 17.25
N GLU A 952 -65.79 5.88 17.82
CA GLU A 952 -64.50 5.32 18.22
C GLU A 952 -63.66 4.90 17.01
N SER A 953 -64.25 4.25 16.00
CA SER A 953 -63.55 3.92 14.76
C SER A 953 -63.12 5.19 14.00
N HIS A 954 -63.94 6.25 14.01
CA HIS A 954 -63.58 7.54 13.43
C HIS A 954 -62.44 8.23 14.21
N LYS A 955 -62.42 8.16 15.55
CA LYS A 955 -61.28 8.62 16.37
C LYS A 955 -60.00 7.85 16.03
N ARG A 956 -60.06 6.51 16.00
CA ARG A 956 -58.91 5.63 15.65
C ARG A 956 -58.39 5.93 14.23
N LEU A 957 -59.30 6.13 13.27
CA LEU A 957 -58.94 6.54 11.89
C LEU A 957 -58.30 7.94 11.84
N SER A 958 -58.81 8.90 12.60
CA SER A 958 -58.23 10.26 12.66
C SER A 958 -56.84 10.27 13.33
N ALA A 959 -56.61 9.42 14.33
CA ALA A 959 -55.30 9.24 14.94
C ALA A 959 -54.30 8.62 13.96
N ALA A 960 -54.67 7.52 13.29
CA ALA A 960 -53.84 6.88 12.27
C ALA A 960 -53.52 7.81 11.08
N LEU A 961 -54.46 8.70 10.71
CA LEU A 961 -54.21 9.76 9.72
C LEU A 961 -53.19 10.79 10.22
N GLN A 962 -53.29 11.25 11.47
CA GLN A 962 -52.31 12.18 12.07
C GLN A 962 -50.92 11.54 12.21
N GLU A 963 -50.84 10.26 12.56
CA GLU A 963 -49.59 9.50 12.61
C GLU A 963 -49.00 9.33 11.19
N SER A 964 -49.82 9.01 10.19
CA SER A 964 -49.39 8.94 8.79
C SER A 964 -48.87 10.28 8.26
N VAL A 965 -49.49 11.41 8.64
CA VAL A 965 -49.00 12.76 8.31
C VAL A 965 -47.66 13.02 8.98
N ARG A 966 -47.53 12.77 10.29
CA ARG A 966 -46.25 12.94 11.02
C ARG A 966 -45.11 12.08 10.46
N HIS A 967 -45.40 10.85 10.07
CA HIS A 967 -44.41 9.98 9.43
C HIS A 967 -43.98 10.49 8.04
N LYS A 968 -44.89 11.12 7.29
CA LYS A 968 -44.53 11.81 6.03
C LYS A 968 -43.69 13.05 6.30
N GLU A 969 -44.09 13.92 7.23
CA GLU A 969 -43.34 15.13 7.60
C GLU A 969 -41.92 14.79 8.10
N ALA A 970 -41.77 13.71 8.88
CA ALA A 970 -40.46 13.20 9.29
C ALA A 970 -39.63 12.67 8.11
N SER A 971 -40.23 11.84 7.25
CA SER A 971 -39.59 11.29 6.04
C SER A 971 -39.16 12.39 5.06
N ASP A 972 -40.00 13.40 4.84
CA ASP A 972 -39.71 14.55 3.98
C ASP A 972 -38.62 15.43 4.59
N GLY A 973 -38.58 15.57 5.93
CA GLY A 973 -37.48 16.22 6.67
C GLY A 973 -36.14 15.47 6.55
N GLU A 974 -36.15 14.14 6.68
CA GLU A 974 -34.96 13.31 6.47
C GLU A 974 -34.46 13.41 5.03
N VAL A 975 -35.36 13.29 4.04
CA VAL A 975 -35.05 13.45 2.60
C VAL A 975 -34.54 14.87 2.30
N ALA A 976 -35.10 15.91 2.90
CA ALA A 976 -34.59 17.28 2.77
C ALA A 976 -33.18 17.42 3.35
N SER A 977 -32.90 16.80 4.51
CA SER A 977 -31.56 16.80 5.12
C SER A 977 -30.55 16.02 4.29
N ALA A 978 -30.95 14.90 3.67
CA ALA A 978 -30.12 14.13 2.76
C ALA A 978 -29.82 14.92 1.48
N ARG A 979 -30.83 15.57 0.89
CA ARG A 979 -30.67 16.50 -0.25
C ARG A 979 -29.86 17.76 0.07
N HIS A 980 -29.72 18.13 1.34
CA HIS A 980 -28.77 19.17 1.76
C HIS A 980 -27.35 18.61 1.73
N ARG A 981 -27.13 17.49 2.44
CA ARG A 981 -25.82 16.81 2.52
C ARG A 981 -25.26 16.38 1.16
N MET A 982 -26.12 16.00 0.20
CA MET A 982 -25.65 15.72 -1.17
C MET A 982 -25.10 16.99 -1.83
N ARG A 983 -25.81 18.13 -1.76
CA ARG A 983 -25.30 19.41 -2.28
C ARG A 983 -24.05 19.88 -1.55
N ASP A 984 -24.00 19.75 -0.22
CA ASP A 984 -22.78 20.05 0.56
C ASP A 984 -21.57 19.19 0.14
N LEU A 985 -21.81 18.00 -0.43
CA LEU A 985 -20.78 17.11 -0.97
C LEU A 985 -20.48 17.40 -2.45
N GLU A 986 -21.48 17.73 -3.26
CA GLU A 986 -21.36 18.16 -4.66
C GLU A 986 -20.53 19.45 -4.75
N ASP A 987 -20.86 20.48 -3.96
CA ASP A 987 -20.12 21.74 -3.85
C ASP A 987 -18.65 21.50 -3.41
N ARG A 988 -18.43 20.52 -2.53
CA ARG A 988 -17.08 20.15 -2.06
C ARG A 988 -16.29 19.35 -3.09
N VAL A 989 -16.95 18.53 -3.92
CA VAL A 989 -16.31 17.85 -5.05
C VAL A 989 -15.92 18.88 -6.10
N GLU A 990 -16.83 19.79 -6.48
CA GLU A 990 -16.52 20.85 -7.46
C GLU A 990 -15.40 21.79 -6.96
N GLY A 991 -15.33 22.04 -5.65
CA GLY A 991 -14.22 22.76 -5.02
C GLY A 991 -12.89 22.01 -5.13
N LEU A 992 -12.85 20.72 -4.76
CA LEU A 992 -11.66 19.88 -4.86
C LEU A 992 -11.21 19.65 -6.31
N GLU A 993 -12.13 19.59 -7.27
CA GLU A 993 -11.81 19.50 -8.70
C GLU A 993 -11.14 20.78 -9.21
N LYS A 994 -11.59 21.98 -8.77
CA LYS A 994 -10.91 23.25 -9.07
C LYS A 994 -9.52 23.33 -8.45
N GLU A 995 -9.35 22.88 -7.21
CA GLU A 995 -8.03 22.77 -6.57
C GLU A 995 -7.11 21.78 -7.30
N LEU A 996 -7.67 20.68 -7.82
CA LEU A 996 -6.94 19.69 -8.63
C LEU A 996 -6.54 20.27 -10.01
N GLU A 997 -7.39 21.07 -10.65
CA GLU A 997 -7.03 21.78 -11.88
C GLU A 997 -5.93 22.83 -11.64
N ASP A 998 -6.04 23.63 -10.58
CA ASP A 998 -5.06 24.67 -10.28
C ASP A 998 -3.71 24.10 -9.83
N THR A 999 -3.69 22.97 -9.13
CA THR A 999 -2.44 22.25 -8.83
C THR A 999 -1.84 21.62 -10.09
N ARG A 1000 -2.65 21.04 -10.99
CA ARG A 1000 -2.18 20.59 -12.33
C ARG A 1000 -1.56 21.74 -13.13
N ARG A 1001 -2.25 22.88 -13.26
CA ARG A 1001 -1.76 24.09 -13.94
C ARG A 1001 -0.39 24.54 -13.38
N ARG A 1002 -0.21 24.52 -12.06
CA ARG A 1002 1.08 24.85 -11.41
C ARG A 1002 2.16 23.82 -11.72
N CYS A 1003 1.83 22.53 -11.74
CA CYS A 1003 2.76 21.48 -12.17
C CYS A 1003 3.16 21.61 -13.64
N ASP A 1004 2.21 21.90 -14.53
CA ASP A 1004 2.47 22.08 -15.97
C ASP A 1004 3.40 23.27 -16.24
N VAL A 1005 3.21 24.40 -15.54
CA VAL A 1005 4.13 25.55 -15.57
C VAL A 1005 5.51 25.16 -15.03
N ALA A 1006 5.60 24.55 -13.85
CA ALA A 1006 6.89 24.14 -13.29
C ALA A 1006 7.65 23.12 -14.18
N VAL A 1007 6.93 22.27 -14.92
CA VAL A 1007 7.49 21.35 -15.92
C VAL A 1007 7.91 22.09 -17.20
N ALA A 1008 7.27 23.18 -17.58
CA ALA A 1008 7.70 24.05 -18.68
C ALA A 1008 8.98 24.81 -18.30
N ASP A 1009 9.02 25.43 -17.11
CA ASP A 1009 10.19 26.15 -16.58
C ASP A 1009 11.41 25.22 -16.43
N ALA A 1010 11.20 24.01 -15.89
CA ALA A 1010 12.25 23.00 -15.80
C ALA A 1010 12.79 22.56 -17.18
N LYS A 1011 11.94 22.51 -18.22
CA LYS A 1011 12.39 22.23 -19.60
C LYS A 1011 13.15 23.41 -20.20
N ALA A 1012 12.75 24.64 -19.94
CA ALA A 1012 13.49 25.83 -20.36
C ALA A 1012 14.90 25.84 -19.76
N HIS A 1013 15.02 25.66 -18.44
CA HIS A 1013 16.32 25.57 -17.76
C HIS A 1013 17.17 24.38 -18.19
N MET A 1014 16.57 23.25 -18.60
CA MET A 1014 17.32 22.16 -19.24
C MET A 1014 17.86 22.54 -20.64
N SER A 1015 17.09 23.29 -21.44
CA SER A 1015 17.57 23.81 -22.74
C SER A 1015 18.72 24.79 -22.54
N GLU A 1016 18.54 25.78 -21.67
CA GLU A 1016 19.56 26.78 -21.32
C GLU A 1016 20.86 26.10 -20.82
N ALA A 1017 20.73 25.04 -19.99
CA ALA A 1017 21.87 24.27 -19.50
C ALA A 1017 22.51 23.36 -20.57
N GLN A 1018 21.76 22.90 -21.58
CA GLN A 1018 22.30 22.17 -22.74
C GLN A 1018 23.03 23.13 -23.68
N GLU A 1019 22.42 24.26 -24.01
CA GLU A 1019 23.04 25.33 -24.81
C GLU A 1019 24.33 25.83 -24.17
N ALA A 1020 24.32 26.11 -22.85
CA ALA A 1020 25.53 26.48 -22.11
C ALA A 1020 26.63 25.41 -22.17
N ARG A 1021 26.28 24.12 -22.08
CA ARG A 1021 27.25 23.02 -22.23
C ARG A 1021 27.83 22.96 -23.64
N GLU A 1022 27.00 23.03 -24.68
CA GLU A 1022 27.50 23.09 -26.05
C GLU A 1022 28.40 24.33 -26.28
N HIS A 1023 28.08 25.47 -25.68
CA HIS A 1023 28.94 26.66 -25.73
C HIS A 1023 30.31 26.39 -25.09
N TYR A 1024 30.37 25.80 -23.89
CA TYR A 1024 31.63 25.41 -23.27
C TYR A 1024 32.38 24.32 -24.04
N GLU A 1025 31.70 23.35 -24.64
CA GLU A 1025 32.33 22.33 -25.49
C GLU A 1025 32.93 22.95 -26.77
N ARG A 1026 32.21 23.87 -27.40
CA ARG A 1026 32.69 24.67 -28.55
C ARG A 1026 33.89 25.55 -28.17
N GLU A 1027 33.90 26.16 -26.98
CA GLU A 1027 35.05 26.91 -26.46
C GLU A 1027 36.25 26.01 -26.15
N LEU A 1028 36.04 24.85 -25.51
CA LEU A 1028 37.09 23.86 -25.27
C LEU A 1028 37.69 23.33 -26.58
N GLU A 1029 36.88 23.10 -27.61
CA GLU A 1029 37.36 22.79 -28.96
C GLU A 1029 38.23 23.93 -29.54
N LEU A 1030 37.82 25.19 -29.39
CA LEU A 1030 38.58 26.34 -29.88
C LEU A 1030 39.90 26.51 -29.10
N HIS A 1031 39.90 26.31 -27.78
CA HIS A 1031 41.10 26.28 -26.97
C HIS A 1031 42.03 25.10 -27.34
N ALA A 1032 41.49 23.91 -27.63
CA ALA A 1032 42.27 22.78 -28.12
C ALA A 1032 42.89 23.05 -29.51
N LYS A 1033 42.15 23.72 -30.40
CA LYS A 1033 42.65 24.17 -31.73
C LYS A 1033 43.71 25.27 -31.59
N ALA A 1034 43.58 26.18 -30.62
CA ALA A 1034 44.58 27.19 -30.30
C ALA A 1034 45.86 26.56 -29.70
N ALA A 1035 45.72 25.65 -28.73
CA ALA A 1035 46.84 24.94 -28.13
C ALA A 1035 47.61 24.08 -29.14
N LYS A 1036 46.92 23.47 -30.12
CA LYS A 1036 47.59 22.83 -31.28
C LYS A 1036 48.40 23.85 -32.08
N ARG A 1037 47.82 24.97 -32.50
CA ARG A 1037 48.54 26.04 -33.22
C ARG A 1037 49.76 26.59 -32.45
N VAL A 1038 49.71 26.65 -31.12
CA VAL A 1038 50.88 27.04 -30.31
C VAL A 1038 51.98 25.97 -30.40
N ARG A 1039 51.66 24.68 -30.26
CA ARG A 1039 52.63 23.58 -30.46
C ARG A 1039 53.20 23.58 -31.88
N ASP A 1040 52.36 23.75 -32.90
CA ASP A 1040 52.79 23.85 -34.31
C ASP A 1040 53.77 25.02 -34.55
N VAL A 1041 53.70 26.08 -33.73
CA VAL A 1041 54.59 27.25 -33.79
C VAL A 1041 55.85 27.04 -32.95
N GLU A 1042 55.76 26.42 -31.77
CA GLU A 1042 56.93 26.02 -30.98
C GLU A 1042 57.81 25.01 -31.71
N GLU A 1043 57.20 24.01 -32.36
CA GLU A 1043 57.90 22.99 -33.17
C GLU A 1043 58.67 23.67 -34.31
N ARG A 1044 58.02 24.57 -35.07
CA ARG A 1044 58.67 25.40 -36.09
C ARG A 1044 59.69 26.41 -35.55
N SER A 1045 59.67 26.71 -34.25
CA SER A 1045 60.71 27.51 -33.59
C SER A 1045 61.93 26.63 -33.32
N ARG A 1046 61.73 25.46 -32.69
CA ARG A 1046 62.77 24.46 -32.43
C ARG A 1046 63.45 23.99 -33.71
N ASP A 1047 62.70 23.77 -34.79
CA ASP A 1047 63.24 23.40 -36.11
C ASP A 1047 64.18 24.49 -36.65
N ARG A 1048 63.80 25.77 -36.51
CA ARG A 1048 64.60 26.92 -36.94
C ARG A 1048 65.78 27.20 -36.03
N GLU A 1049 65.64 27.00 -34.73
CA GLU A 1049 66.72 27.08 -33.76
C GLU A 1049 67.77 26.00 -34.06
N ALA A 1050 67.35 24.78 -34.36
CA ALA A 1050 68.23 23.70 -34.82
C ALA A 1050 68.87 23.99 -36.19
N GLU A 1051 68.13 24.57 -37.14
CA GLU A 1051 68.70 25.00 -38.43
C GLU A 1051 69.72 26.14 -38.26
N VAL A 1052 69.47 27.11 -37.40
CA VAL A 1052 70.43 28.18 -37.05
C VAL A 1052 71.68 27.59 -36.40
N VAL A 1053 71.56 26.69 -35.42
CA VAL A 1053 72.72 26.01 -34.81
C VAL A 1053 73.52 25.25 -35.87
N ARG A 1054 72.85 24.50 -36.77
CA ARG A 1054 73.54 23.78 -37.86
C ARG A 1054 74.27 24.73 -38.81
N LEU A 1055 73.67 25.87 -39.14
CA LEU A 1055 74.30 26.91 -39.98
C LEU A 1055 75.45 27.62 -39.25
N GLU A 1056 75.39 27.78 -37.92
CA GLU A 1056 76.51 28.29 -37.11
C GLU A 1056 77.66 27.29 -37.02
N GLU A 1057 77.36 25.99 -36.89
CA GLU A 1057 78.34 24.90 -36.96
C GLU A 1057 79.02 24.86 -38.35
N GLU A 1058 78.25 24.82 -39.44
CA GLU A 1058 78.73 24.90 -40.83
C GLU A 1058 79.62 26.14 -41.05
N LEU A 1059 79.18 27.31 -40.58
CA LEU A 1059 79.93 28.55 -40.67
C LEU A 1059 81.20 28.52 -39.80
N SER A 1060 81.21 27.83 -38.66
CA SER A 1060 82.39 27.64 -37.82
C SER A 1060 83.42 26.73 -38.48
N ALA A 1061 82.96 25.64 -39.12
CA ALA A 1061 83.79 24.73 -39.89
C ALA A 1061 84.44 25.46 -41.07
N ALA A 1062 83.66 26.15 -41.90
CA ALA A 1062 84.16 26.93 -43.03
C ALA A 1062 85.14 28.05 -42.61
N LYS A 1063 84.91 28.70 -41.45
CA LYS A 1063 85.88 29.64 -40.87
C LYS A 1063 87.19 28.95 -40.47
N SER A 1064 87.13 27.73 -39.91
CA SER A 1064 88.32 26.96 -39.54
C SER A 1064 89.12 26.50 -40.76
N GLU A 1065 88.44 26.04 -41.82
CA GLU A 1065 89.04 25.66 -43.11
C GLU A 1065 89.70 26.86 -43.81
N LEU A 1066 89.05 28.03 -43.77
CA LEU A 1066 89.65 29.27 -44.28
C LEU A 1066 90.90 29.67 -43.48
N VAL A 1067 90.96 29.41 -42.17
CA VAL A 1067 92.14 29.67 -41.33
C VAL A 1067 93.26 28.67 -41.62
N THR A 1068 92.97 27.37 -41.74
CA THR A 1068 93.98 26.35 -42.06
C THR A 1068 94.53 26.51 -43.48
N SER A 1069 93.68 26.81 -44.47
CA SER A 1069 94.09 27.16 -45.83
C SER A 1069 94.99 28.41 -45.86
N ARG A 1070 94.65 29.46 -45.10
CA ARG A 1070 95.50 30.66 -44.94
C ARG A 1070 96.83 30.36 -44.25
N LEU A 1071 96.90 29.40 -43.34
CA LEU A 1071 98.15 28.94 -42.73
C LEU A 1071 99.00 28.13 -43.72
N GLN A 1072 98.40 27.18 -44.45
CA GLN A 1072 99.07 26.40 -45.49
C GLN A 1072 99.66 27.29 -46.58
N SER A 1073 98.89 28.27 -47.08
CA SER A 1073 99.35 29.24 -48.07
C SER A 1073 100.50 30.12 -47.54
N LYS A 1074 100.50 30.50 -46.26
CA LYS A 1074 101.64 31.20 -45.63
C LYS A 1074 102.87 30.31 -45.51
N ASP A 1075 102.72 29.07 -45.08
CA ASP A 1075 103.81 28.10 -45.01
C ASP A 1075 104.41 27.84 -46.39
N GLU A 1076 103.61 27.81 -47.45
CA GLU A 1076 104.06 27.72 -48.84
C GLU A 1076 104.81 28.99 -49.28
N CYS A 1077 104.29 30.18 -49.00
CA CYS A 1077 104.99 31.44 -49.24
C CYS A 1077 106.37 31.48 -48.54
N ASP A 1078 106.46 31.02 -47.29
CA ASP A 1078 107.71 30.99 -46.55
C ASP A 1078 108.65 29.85 -46.96
N LYS A 1079 108.13 28.71 -47.44
CA LYS A 1079 108.94 27.67 -48.13
C LYS A 1079 109.53 28.22 -49.43
N LEU A 1080 108.76 28.98 -50.21
CA LEU A 1080 109.19 29.64 -51.45
C LEU A 1080 110.23 30.73 -51.18
N ARG A 1081 110.02 31.58 -50.17
CA ARG A 1081 111.04 32.56 -49.70
C ARG A 1081 112.35 31.86 -49.31
N LYS A 1082 112.27 30.82 -48.47
CA LYS A 1082 113.45 30.00 -48.10
C LYS A 1082 114.08 29.28 -49.28
N ALA A 1083 113.35 29.04 -50.38
CA ALA A 1083 113.93 28.53 -51.64
C ALA A 1083 114.64 29.64 -52.43
N ALA A 1084 114.02 30.83 -52.55
CA ALA A 1084 114.63 32.01 -53.15
C ALA A 1084 115.92 32.40 -52.41
N ASP A 1085 115.91 32.51 -51.07
CA ASP A 1085 117.10 32.77 -50.25
C ASP A 1085 118.25 31.79 -50.50
N ARG A 1086 117.93 30.50 -50.70
CA ARG A 1086 118.93 29.46 -51.02
C ARG A 1086 119.42 29.57 -52.46
N SER A 1087 118.58 29.99 -53.40
CA SER A 1087 118.99 30.30 -54.77
C SER A 1087 119.91 31.53 -54.81
N ASP A 1088 119.58 32.57 -54.05
CA ASP A 1088 120.35 33.81 -53.95
C ASP A 1088 121.66 33.63 -53.17
N ARG A 1089 121.72 32.70 -52.21
CA ARG A 1089 123.00 32.27 -51.62
C ARG A 1089 123.84 31.54 -52.65
N ARG A 1090 123.31 30.51 -53.33
CA ARG A 1090 124.01 29.82 -54.42
C ARG A 1090 124.48 30.78 -55.52
N ARG A 1091 123.69 31.80 -55.86
CA ARG A 1091 124.10 32.85 -56.81
C ARG A 1091 125.30 33.64 -56.29
N ARG A 1092 125.28 34.10 -55.03
CA ARG A 1092 126.44 34.75 -54.40
C ARG A 1092 127.65 33.82 -54.25
N ASP A 1093 127.44 32.54 -53.99
CA ASP A 1093 128.50 31.53 -53.88
C ASP A 1093 129.15 31.28 -55.27
N MET A 1094 128.34 31.23 -56.33
CA MET A 1094 128.80 31.15 -57.72
C MET A 1094 129.47 32.45 -58.18
N GLU A 1095 128.96 33.62 -57.78
CA GLU A 1095 129.60 34.93 -58.01
C GLU A 1095 130.97 34.97 -57.33
N ALA A 1096 131.07 34.58 -56.06
CA ALA A 1096 132.34 34.49 -55.33
C ALA A 1096 133.30 33.44 -55.90
N GLN A 1097 132.80 32.32 -56.44
CA GLN A 1097 133.63 31.36 -57.19
C GLN A 1097 134.09 31.93 -58.53
N ASN A 1098 133.28 32.73 -59.20
CA ASN A 1098 133.64 33.38 -60.45
C ASN A 1098 134.63 34.53 -60.20
N ASP A 1099 134.48 35.28 -59.11
CA ASP A 1099 135.47 36.26 -58.62
C ASP A 1099 136.79 35.59 -58.22
N LEU A 1100 136.74 34.42 -57.58
CA LEU A 1100 137.94 33.62 -57.27
C LEU A 1100 138.60 33.11 -58.55
N LEU A 1101 137.83 32.61 -59.52
CA LEU A 1101 138.34 32.22 -60.84
C LEU A 1101 138.87 33.42 -61.63
N HIS A 1102 138.28 34.60 -61.51
CA HIS A 1102 138.81 35.83 -62.09
C HIS A 1102 140.10 36.28 -61.38
N ALA A 1103 140.21 36.12 -60.06
CA ALA A 1103 141.44 36.37 -59.31
C ALA A 1103 142.54 35.34 -59.64
N GLU A 1104 142.19 34.07 -59.84
CA GLU A 1104 143.11 33.03 -60.30
C GLU A 1104 143.50 33.24 -61.77
N LEU A 1105 142.59 33.65 -62.65
CA LEU A 1105 142.89 34.04 -64.02
C LEU A 1105 143.74 35.33 -64.08
N GLN A 1106 143.54 36.29 -63.18
CA GLN A 1106 144.44 37.45 -63.03
C GLN A 1106 145.81 37.04 -62.47
N ARG A 1107 145.87 36.04 -61.58
CA ARG A 1107 147.11 35.49 -61.03
C ARG A 1107 147.87 34.65 -62.06
N ILE A 1108 147.16 33.89 -62.88
CA ILE A 1108 147.67 33.14 -64.03
C ILE A 1108 148.07 34.11 -65.14
N ALA A 1109 147.33 35.19 -65.39
CA ALA A 1109 147.76 36.26 -66.30
C ALA A 1109 149.05 36.93 -65.79
N ALA A 1110 149.12 37.33 -64.52
CA ALA A 1110 150.32 37.87 -63.90
C ALA A 1110 151.48 36.84 -63.72
N GLN A 1111 151.22 35.55 -63.96
CA GLN A 1111 152.24 34.50 -64.10
C GLN A 1111 152.60 34.27 -65.57
N MET A 1112 151.66 34.41 -66.49
CA MET A 1112 151.89 34.41 -67.94
C MET A 1112 152.73 35.62 -68.32
N ASP A 1113 152.43 36.83 -67.86
CA ASP A 1113 153.27 38.02 -68.02
C ASP A 1113 154.72 37.74 -67.56
N LYS A 1114 154.90 37.11 -66.39
CA LYS A 1114 156.22 36.73 -65.84
C LYS A 1114 156.91 35.57 -66.57
N LEU A 1115 156.18 34.80 -67.38
CA LEU A 1115 156.71 33.75 -68.27
C LEU A 1115 156.86 34.25 -69.72
N GLN A 1116 156.20 35.34 -70.08
CA GLN A 1116 156.17 35.98 -71.40
C GLN A 1116 157.21 37.12 -71.49
N ASP A 1117 157.68 37.61 -70.33
CA ASP A 1117 159.04 38.16 -70.13
C ASP A 1117 160.14 37.14 -70.48
N GLN A 1118 159.81 35.85 -70.68
CA GLN A 1118 160.74 34.80 -71.14
C GLN A 1118 160.27 34.14 -72.45
N ALA A 1119 160.40 34.91 -73.54
CA ALA A 1119 160.24 34.57 -74.97
C ALA A 1119 158.87 34.89 -75.63
N PRO A 1120 158.82 35.16 -76.96
CA PRO A 1120 157.81 36.05 -77.52
C PRO A 1120 156.60 35.36 -78.20
N ALA A 1121 155.43 35.99 -78.01
CA ALA A 1121 154.40 36.42 -78.99
C ALA A 1121 154.16 35.65 -80.33
N PRO A 1122 152.91 35.66 -80.90
CA PRO A 1122 151.60 36.02 -80.31
C PRO A 1122 150.37 35.19 -80.78
N SER A 1123 149.19 35.60 -80.26
CA SER A 1123 147.87 35.66 -80.94
C SER A 1123 147.09 34.38 -81.32
N THR A 1124 146.29 33.91 -80.36
CA THR A 1124 144.80 33.88 -80.37
C THR A 1124 143.99 33.33 -81.56
N SER A 1125 143.00 32.49 -81.23
CA SER A 1125 141.75 32.28 -81.98
C SER A 1125 140.53 32.56 -81.07
N ALA A 1126 139.44 33.07 -81.63
CA ALA A 1126 138.17 33.42 -80.97
C ALA A 1126 137.05 33.56 -82.04
N ALA A 1127 135.74 33.50 -81.77
CA ALA A 1127 134.94 32.86 -80.71
C ALA A 1127 133.45 32.90 -81.16
N LEU A 1128 132.65 31.86 -80.91
CA LEU A 1128 131.21 31.75 -81.28
C LEU A 1128 130.52 30.65 -80.43
N PRO A 1129 129.17 30.58 -80.35
CA PRO A 1129 128.18 31.64 -80.13
C PRO A 1129 127.24 31.23 -78.94
N GLY A 1130 126.04 31.83 -78.79
CA GLY A 1130 125.07 31.40 -77.77
C GLY A 1130 123.60 31.70 -78.10
N LEU A 1131 122.70 31.23 -77.22
CA LEU A 1131 121.23 31.45 -77.19
C LEU A 1131 120.43 30.82 -78.36
N PRO A 1132 119.18 30.32 -78.14
CA PRO A 1132 118.02 31.12 -77.73
C PRO A 1132 117.15 30.50 -76.59
N GLY A 1133 115.97 31.06 -76.33
CA GLY A 1133 114.97 30.55 -75.38
C GLY A 1133 113.57 31.16 -75.55
N ALA A 1134 112.62 30.72 -74.72
CA ALA A 1134 111.18 31.02 -74.69
C ALA A 1134 110.35 30.57 -75.92
N GLY A 1135 109.14 30.00 -75.78
CA GLY A 1135 108.45 29.45 -74.61
C GLY A 1135 107.18 30.20 -74.18
N ASP A 1136 106.02 29.77 -74.70
CA ASP A 1136 104.69 30.07 -74.14
C ASP A 1136 103.66 28.99 -74.56
N GLY A 1137 102.58 28.83 -73.78
CA GLY A 1137 101.37 28.08 -74.11
C GLY A 1137 101.08 26.79 -73.31
N SER A 1138 99.82 26.65 -72.83
CA SER A 1138 98.95 25.46 -73.02
C SER A 1138 97.99 25.13 -71.85
N ILE A 1139 96.70 25.40 -72.06
CA ILE A 1139 95.50 24.54 -71.82
C ILE A 1139 95.14 24.04 -70.39
N ALA A 1140 93.82 24.04 -70.13
CA ALA A 1140 93.14 23.74 -68.87
C ALA A 1140 92.95 22.24 -68.52
N ALA A 1141 92.57 21.95 -67.26
CA ALA A 1141 91.90 20.70 -66.87
C ALA A 1141 91.04 20.81 -65.58
N ALA A 1142 89.81 20.29 -65.67
CA ALA A 1142 89.00 19.60 -64.64
C ALA A 1142 88.56 20.28 -63.31
N PRO A 1143 87.43 19.82 -62.70
CA PRO A 1143 86.87 20.37 -61.44
C PRO A 1143 87.10 19.48 -60.20
N ALA A 1144 86.78 20.00 -59.01
CA ALA A 1144 86.62 19.21 -57.78
C ALA A 1144 85.41 19.65 -56.94
N GLN A 1145 84.65 18.63 -56.55
CA GLN A 1145 83.68 18.47 -55.46
C GLN A 1145 83.55 19.58 -54.38
N GLN A 1146 82.30 19.98 -54.13
CA GLN A 1146 81.58 19.53 -52.93
C GLN A 1146 80.33 18.76 -53.38
#